data_AF-A0A199W4T3-F1
#
_entry.id   AF-A0A199W4T3-F1
#
_cell.length_a   1.000
_cell.length_b   1.000
_cell.length_c   1.000
_cell.angle_alpha   90.00
_cell.angle_beta   90.00
_cell.angle_gamma   90.00
#
_symmetry.space_group_name_H-M   'P 1'
#
loop_
_entity.id
_entity.type
_entity.pdbx_description
1 polymer ?
#
loop_
_entity_poly.entity_id
_entity_poly.type
_entity_poly.pdbx_seq_one_letter_code
_entity_poly.pdbx_strand_id
1 'polypeptide(L)'
;VEGRPFLSQEVRNGLETLKRRRLRQLNSGFAAEATNMMARSGEDALRSSASCGARLHGNAQASSRGDGHNFPKQKLKKFDMSNLEWIGKIPDCPVFCPSKDEFEDPLSYIQEIAPVASNYGMCKIISPISASVPAGVVLMKEQAGFKFTTRVQPLRLAEWAMDDMVTFFLSGRKYTFRDFEKMANKVFSRRYSSSGCLPATYLEEEFWHEIAFGNTEFVEYACDIDGSAFSSSPMDQLGKSRCNLKRFSRLPKSTLRLLQREIPGVTDPMLYIGMLFSMFAWHVEDHYLYSINYHHCGAFKTWYGIPGHAALAFEKVVQEHVYEREILPCEGEDAAFDVLLGKTTMFPPNILLEHGVPVYKAVQKPGEFVITFPRAYHAGFSHGFNCGEAVNFAIGDWFPLGAVASDRYALLNRIPLLSHEELLCKEAMILSQKSSKLDSNDPSLLTDNLSSHRSIKVSFVRLMRLQHRARWLLTKMGAHICYTDDVHSAVLCSICRRDCYIVHMKCNCYDDAICLYHERELRSCSCDYSRIVFVRSNILELESLSKKFELEDGILEEVQKQASQGNGSCQQASLFDFTENDGYYPYCEMETVATAGADNISQRMCIKYDLEKRPPLAFLEQDEHDSFHNDDYADSSRQELQHSDRAS
;
A
#
# COMPACT_ATOMS: atom_id res chain seq x y z
N VAL A 1 -45.69 7.15 -21.56
CA VAL A 1 -44.92 6.03 -22.17
C VAL A 1 -43.46 6.41 -22.09
N GLU A 2 -42.86 6.09 -20.94
CA GLU A 2 -41.57 6.62 -20.50
C GLU A 2 -40.41 5.86 -21.15
N GLY A 3 -39.46 6.63 -21.69
CA GLY A 3 -38.26 6.13 -22.36
C GLY A 3 -37.30 5.48 -21.38
N ARG A 4 -37.15 4.17 -21.51
CA ARG A 4 -36.24 3.32 -20.75
C ARG A 4 -34.77 3.73 -20.94
N PRO A 5 -33.90 3.59 -19.93
CA PRO A 5 -32.46 3.71 -20.11
C PRO A 5 -31.93 2.36 -20.59
N PHE A 6 -31.80 2.17 -21.90
CA PHE A 6 -30.98 1.09 -22.44
C PHE A 6 -29.70 1.70 -23.02
N LEU A 7 -28.54 1.24 -22.53
CA LEU A 7 -27.33 1.25 -23.35
C LEU A 7 -27.62 0.51 -24.66
N SER A 8 -26.98 0.90 -25.76
CA SER A 8 -27.20 0.20 -27.03
C SER A 8 -26.87 -1.28 -26.85
N GLN A 9 -27.67 -2.14 -27.49
CA GLN A 9 -27.52 -3.60 -27.39
C GLN A 9 -26.09 -4.07 -27.73
N GLU A 10 -25.38 -3.30 -28.54
CA GLU A 10 -23.97 -3.48 -28.89
C GLU A 10 -23.02 -3.39 -27.69
N VAL A 11 -23.25 -2.47 -26.74
CA VAL A 11 -22.40 -2.31 -25.54
C VAL A 11 -22.60 -3.49 -24.59
N ARG A 12 -23.84 -3.93 -24.41
CA ARG A 12 -24.18 -5.09 -23.57
C ARG A 12 -23.60 -6.39 -24.16
N ASN A 13 -23.73 -6.58 -25.47
CA ASN A 13 -23.17 -7.73 -26.19
C ASN A 13 -21.63 -7.72 -26.20
N GLY A 14 -21.02 -6.53 -26.30
CA GLY A 14 -19.56 -6.36 -26.25
C GLY A 14 -18.98 -6.76 -24.89
N LEU A 15 -19.64 -6.37 -23.79
CA LEU A 15 -19.23 -6.71 -22.43
C LEU A 15 -19.37 -8.22 -22.16
N GLU A 16 -20.48 -8.84 -22.58
CA GLU A 16 -20.66 -10.30 -22.48
C GLU A 16 -19.62 -11.08 -23.28
N THR A 17 -19.26 -10.59 -24.48
CA THR A 17 -18.25 -11.22 -25.34
C THR A 17 -16.87 -11.14 -24.72
N LEU A 18 -16.50 -9.98 -24.13
CA LEU A 18 -15.24 -9.83 -23.41
C LEU A 18 -15.17 -10.74 -22.18
N LYS A 19 -16.27 -10.81 -21.40
CA LYS A 19 -16.42 -11.69 -20.22
C LYS A 19 -16.17 -13.15 -20.61
N ARG A 20 -16.85 -13.66 -21.66
CA ARG A 20 -16.68 -15.04 -22.14
C ARG A 20 -15.27 -15.35 -22.65
N ARG A 21 -14.61 -14.39 -23.31
CA ARG A 21 -13.27 -14.62 -23.91
C ARG A 21 -12.16 -14.74 -22.86
N ARG A 22 -12.24 -13.98 -21.76
CA ARG A 22 -11.26 -14.05 -20.68
C ARG A 22 -11.50 -15.16 -19.66
N LEU A 23 -12.76 -15.53 -19.39
CA LEU A 23 -13.07 -16.75 -18.62
C LEU A 23 -12.45 -18.00 -19.27
N ARG A 24 -12.36 -18.03 -20.60
CA ARG A 24 -11.65 -19.10 -21.33
C ARG A 24 -10.13 -19.05 -21.19
N GLN A 25 -9.53 -17.87 -21.00
CA GLN A 25 -8.08 -17.70 -20.82
C GLN A 25 -7.63 -18.01 -19.38
N LEU A 26 -8.44 -17.64 -18.38
CA LEU A 26 -8.21 -18.00 -16.97
C LEU A 26 -8.23 -19.53 -16.76
N ASN A 27 -9.11 -20.24 -17.48
CA ASN A 27 -9.19 -21.70 -17.42
C ASN A 27 -8.08 -22.43 -18.20
N SER A 28 -7.25 -21.72 -18.99
CA SER A 28 -6.23 -22.34 -19.84
C SER A 28 -4.79 -22.28 -19.29
N GLY A 29 -4.57 -21.78 -18.07
CA GLY A 29 -3.32 -22.00 -17.34
C GLY A 29 -2.03 -21.34 -17.90
N PHE A 30 -2.12 -20.35 -18.78
CA PHE A 30 -0.95 -19.61 -19.28
C PHE A 30 -0.99 -18.15 -18.83
N ALA A 31 -0.18 -17.82 -17.82
CA ALA A 31 0.15 -16.44 -17.47
C ALA A 31 1.53 -16.38 -16.78
N ALA A 32 2.59 -16.39 -17.59
CA ALA A 32 3.89 -15.85 -17.20
C ALA A 32 4.12 -14.57 -18.02
N GLU A 33 4.70 -13.55 -17.38
CA GLU A 33 5.15 -12.27 -17.96
C GLU A 33 4.09 -11.19 -18.26
N ALA A 34 3.41 -10.69 -17.21
CA ALA A 34 2.86 -9.31 -17.19
C ALA A 34 2.61 -8.76 -15.77
N THR A 35 3.18 -9.37 -14.72
CA THR A 35 2.55 -9.38 -13.39
C THR A 35 2.97 -8.26 -12.42
N ASN A 36 3.82 -7.31 -12.81
CA ASN A 36 4.32 -6.29 -11.87
C ASN A 36 3.57 -4.94 -11.87
N MET A 37 2.65 -4.70 -12.82
CA MET A 37 1.88 -3.43 -12.87
C MET A 37 0.39 -3.56 -12.49
N MET A 38 -0.17 -4.78 -12.36
CA MET A 38 -1.61 -4.98 -12.15
C MET A 38 -2.04 -5.38 -10.72
N ALA A 39 -1.10 -5.67 -9.82
CA ALA A 39 -1.40 -6.27 -8.52
C ALA A 39 -2.05 -5.34 -7.45
N ARG A 40 -2.25 -4.03 -7.71
CA ARG A 40 -2.65 -3.07 -6.65
C ARG A 40 -4.13 -2.76 -6.54
N SER A 41 -4.91 -3.37 -7.42
CA SER A 41 -6.35 -3.33 -7.37
C SER A 41 -6.83 -4.77 -7.27
N GLY A 42 -7.02 -5.27 -6.05
CA GLY A 42 -7.72 -6.52 -5.71
C GLY A 42 -7.31 -7.84 -6.40
N GLU A 43 -6.31 -7.89 -7.28
CA GLU A 43 -5.89 -9.14 -7.96
C GLU A 43 -5.35 -10.19 -6.99
N ASP A 44 -4.79 -9.78 -5.84
CA ASP A 44 -4.36 -10.71 -4.78
C ASP A 44 -5.52 -11.48 -4.13
N ALA A 45 -6.77 -11.03 -4.25
CA ALA A 45 -7.94 -11.75 -3.72
C ALA A 45 -8.28 -13.03 -4.52
N LEU A 46 -7.66 -13.25 -5.69
CA LEU A 46 -7.88 -14.43 -6.54
C LEU A 46 -6.82 -15.52 -6.36
N ARG A 47 -5.79 -15.32 -5.54
CA ARG A 47 -4.87 -16.41 -5.18
C ARG A 47 -5.52 -17.28 -4.11
N SER A 48 -5.92 -18.48 -4.52
CA SER A 48 -6.42 -19.51 -3.61
C SER A 48 -5.49 -19.70 -2.41
N SER A 49 -6.07 -19.62 -1.22
CA SER A 49 -5.48 -20.08 0.03
C SER A 49 -4.86 -21.46 -0.19
N ALA A 50 -3.55 -21.60 -0.01
CA ALA A 50 -2.92 -22.91 0.00
C ALA A 50 -3.55 -23.72 1.15
N SER A 51 -4.31 -24.75 0.81
CA SER A 51 -4.92 -25.65 1.79
C SER A 51 -3.83 -26.29 2.64
N CYS A 52 -3.99 -26.23 3.96
CA CYS A 52 -3.14 -26.90 4.93
C CYS A 52 -3.17 -28.42 4.68
N GLY A 53 -2.09 -28.98 4.14
CA GLY A 53 -2.00 -30.41 3.82
C GLY A 53 -1.53 -31.23 5.02
N ALA A 54 -2.46 -31.73 5.83
CA ALA A 54 -2.21 -32.88 6.69
C ALA A 54 -2.21 -34.15 5.81
N ARG A 55 -1.05 -34.80 5.68
CA ARG A 55 -0.90 -36.07 4.94
C ARG A 55 -1.61 -37.20 5.70
N LEU A 56 -2.64 -37.79 5.10
CA LEU A 56 -3.04 -39.17 5.41
C LEU A 56 -3.31 -39.92 4.10
N HIS A 57 -2.63 -41.05 3.95
CA HIS A 57 -2.75 -41.98 2.82
C HIS A 57 -4.13 -42.66 2.80
N GLY A 58 -4.71 -42.80 1.60
CA GLY A 58 -5.85 -43.68 1.33
C GLY A 58 -6.24 -43.69 -0.14
N ASN A 59 -5.90 -44.78 -0.84
CA ASN A 59 -6.31 -45.06 -2.22
C ASN A 59 -7.82 -45.31 -2.31
N ALA A 60 -8.53 -44.62 -3.22
CA ALA A 60 -9.72 -45.15 -3.89
C ALA A 60 -10.01 -44.37 -5.19
N GLN A 61 -10.03 -45.08 -6.31
CA GLN A 61 -10.53 -44.60 -7.60
C GLN A 61 -12.05 -44.36 -7.51
N ALA A 62 -12.54 -43.20 -7.97
CA ALA A 62 -13.92 -43.04 -8.38
C ALA A 62 -14.05 -42.00 -9.50
N SER A 63 -14.73 -42.46 -10.56
CA SER A 63 -15.03 -41.86 -11.85
C SER A 63 -15.75 -40.50 -11.81
N SER A 64 -15.32 -39.62 -12.71
CA SER A 64 -15.91 -38.34 -13.08
C SER A 64 -17.34 -38.44 -13.63
N ARG A 65 -18.28 -37.72 -13.03
CA ARG A 65 -19.48 -37.19 -13.70
C ARG A 65 -19.68 -35.75 -13.28
N GLY A 66 -19.86 -34.89 -14.29
CA GLY A 66 -19.89 -33.45 -14.15
C GLY A 66 -21.08 -32.96 -13.34
N ASP A 67 -20.82 -31.95 -12.52
CA ASP A 67 -21.83 -31.06 -11.99
C ASP A 67 -21.28 -29.63 -12.06
N GLY A 68 -22.10 -28.71 -12.54
CA GLY A 68 -21.70 -27.31 -12.71
C GLY A 68 -21.47 -26.67 -11.36
N HIS A 69 -20.24 -26.25 -11.08
CA HIS A 69 -19.92 -25.49 -9.88
C HIS A 69 -20.62 -24.12 -9.90
N ASN A 70 -21.77 -24.03 -9.23
CA ASN A 70 -22.33 -22.75 -8.80
C ASN A 70 -21.45 -22.22 -7.65
N PHE A 71 -20.69 -21.18 -7.91
CA PHE A 71 -19.96 -20.44 -6.88
C PHE A 71 -20.93 -19.63 -6.00
N PRO A 72 -20.71 -19.55 -4.67
CA PRO A 72 -21.58 -18.78 -3.78
C PRO A 72 -21.51 -17.29 -4.10
N LYS A 73 -22.68 -16.62 -4.05
CA LYS A 73 -22.81 -15.18 -4.28
C LYS A 73 -22.44 -14.45 -2.99
N GLN A 74 -21.58 -13.44 -3.08
CA GLN A 74 -21.22 -12.55 -1.99
C GLN A 74 -22.43 -11.66 -1.67
N LYS A 75 -23.30 -12.09 -0.75
CA LYS A 75 -24.46 -11.33 -0.31
C LYS A 75 -24.11 -10.52 0.94
N LEU A 76 -24.18 -9.19 0.84
CA LEU A 76 -24.17 -8.32 2.02
C LEU A 76 -25.57 -8.28 2.64
N LYS A 77 -25.67 -8.07 3.96
CA LYS A 77 -26.96 -7.83 4.60
C LYS A 77 -27.63 -6.61 3.97
N LYS A 78 -28.94 -6.69 3.70
CA LYS A 78 -29.71 -5.54 3.22
C LYS A 78 -29.83 -4.51 4.34
N PHE A 79 -29.44 -3.27 4.06
CA PHE A 79 -29.55 -2.14 4.99
C PHE A 79 -30.88 -1.41 4.78
N ASP A 80 -31.54 -0.99 5.86
CA ASP A 80 -32.71 -0.13 5.76
C ASP A 80 -32.26 1.28 5.38
N MET A 81 -32.61 1.69 4.17
CA MET A 81 -32.23 2.98 3.57
C MET A 81 -33.45 3.87 3.33
N SER A 82 -34.59 3.57 3.97
CA SER A 82 -35.83 4.33 3.84
C SER A 82 -35.76 5.71 4.51
N ASN A 83 -34.86 5.91 5.48
CA ASN A 83 -34.61 7.18 6.16
C ASN A 83 -33.13 7.60 6.01
N LEU A 84 -32.88 8.77 5.40
CA LEU A 84 -31.55 9.33 5.18
C LEU A 84 -31.16 10.44 6.18
N GLU A 85 -31.94 10.67 7.24
CA GLU A 85 -31.66 11.68 8.28
C GLU A 85 -30.28 11.51 8.94
N TRP A 86 -29.72 10.30 8.93
CA TRP A 86 -28.38 10.03 9.45
C TRP A 86 -27.28 10.81 8.71
N ILE A 87 -27.50 11.21 7.44
CA ILE A 87 -26.54 12.02 6.67
C ILE A 87 -26.24 13.34 7.37
N GLY A 88 -27.25 13.96 7.97
CA GLY A 88 -27.13 15.20 8.73
C GLY A 88 -26.62 15.02 10.16
N LYS A 89 -26.54 13.77 10.65
CA LYS A 89 -26.04 13.44 12.00
C LYS A 89 -24.53 13.17 12.01
N ILE A 90 -23.90 12.96 10.86
CA ILE A 90 -22.46 12.74 10.77
C ILE A 90 -21.75 14.10 10.95
N PRO A 91 -20.90 14.25 11.99
CA PRO A 91 -20.12 15.47 12.18
C PRO A 91 -19.06 15.64 11.07
N ASP A 92 -18.75 16.90 10.74
CA ASP A 92 -17.66 17.20 9.82
C ASP A 92 -16.28 16.94 10.46
N CYS A 93 -15.30 16.56 9.65
CA CYS A 93 -13.90 16.52 10.08
C CYS A 93 -13.33 17.94 10.22
N PRO A 94 -12.22 18.12 10.96
CA PRO A 94 -11.58 19.42 11.11
C PRO A 94 -11.12 19.98 9.76
N VAL A 95 -11.30 21.29 9.58
CA VAL A 95 -10.84 22.04 8.41
C VAL A 95 -9.77 23.03 8.87
N PHE A 96 -8.63 22.98 8.20
CA PHE A 96 -7.47 23.81 8.52
C PHE A 96 -7.15 24.75 7.36
N CYS A 97 -6.76 25.99 7.68
CA CYS A 97 -6.45 27.04 6.72
C CYS A 97 -5.06 27.60 7.00
N PRO A 98 -3.98 26.90 6.61
CA PRO A 98 -2.62 27.38 6.85
C PRO A 98 -2.39 28.71 6.14
N SER A 99 -1.59 29.56 6.76
CA SER A 99 -0.93 30.67 6.10
C SER A 99 0.08 30.17 5.07
N LYS A 100 0.55 31.05 4.18
CA LYS A 100 1.58 30.69 3.19
C LYS A 100 2.86 30.20 3.86
N ASP A 101 3.25 30.82 4.98
CA ASP A 101 4.47 30.49 5.71
C ASP A 101 4.38 29.11 6.37
N GLU A 102 3.24 28.79 6.99
CA GLU A 102 2.97 27.44 7.53
C GLU A 102 2.95 26.37 6.43
N PHE A 103 2.57 26.75 5.20
CA PHE A 103 2.48 25.84 4.06
C PHE A 103 3.82 25.57 3.35
N GLU A 104 4.89 26.30 3.70
CA GLU A 104 6.23 26.04 3.15
C GLU A 104 6.83 24.70 3.63
N ASP A 105 6.44 24.23 4.82
CA ASP A 105 6.81 22.90 5.33
C ASP A 105 5.57 22.05 5.67
N PRO A 106 4.96 21.41 4.66
CA PRO A 106 3.68 20.74 4.85
C PRO A 106 3.74 19.54 5.80
N LEU A 107 4.88 18.85 5.90
CA LEU A 107 5.00 17.72 6.83
C LEU A 107 5.06 18.21 8.28
N SER A 108 5.74 19.33 8.55
CA SER A 108 5.72 19.97 9.86
C SER A 108 4.31 20.43 10.24
N TYR A 109 3.61 21.06 9.31
CA TYR A 109 2.24 21.51 9.52
C TYR A 109 1.29 20.35 9.82
N ILE A 110 1.40 19.24 9.07
CA ILE A 110 0.61 18.03 9.33
C ILE A 110 0.89 17.47 10.73
N GLN A 111 2.15 17.46 11.17
CA GLN A 111 2.49 17.03 12.52
C GLN A 111 1.93 17.96 13.60
N GLU A 112 1.87 19.27 13.35
CA GLU A 112 1.30 20.25 14.28
C GLU A 112 -0.19 20.01 14.51
N ILE A 113 -0.95 19.74 13.43
CA ILE A 113 -2.38 19.49 13.52
C ILE A 113 -2.72 18.05 13.94
N ALA A 114 -1.77 17.11 13.85
CA ALA A 114 -1.98 15.69 14.12
C ALA A 114 -2.63 15.36 15.48
N PRO A 115 -2.26 16.01 16.62
CA PRO A 115 -2.90 15.74 17.91
C PRO A 115 -4.41 15.97 17.92
N VAL A 116 -4.91 16.87 17.07
CA VAL A 116 -6.34 17.13 16.91
C VAL A 116 -6.92 16.26 15.80
N ALA A 117 -6.32 16.32 14.61
CA ALA A 117 -6.87 15.74 13.39
C ALA A 117 -6.90 14.20 13.40
N SER A 118 -5.93 13.54 14.04
CA SER A 118 -5.89 12.07 14.12
C SER A 118 -7.08 11.46 14.87
N ASN A 119 -7.71 12.21 15.80
CA ASN A 119 -8.92 11.78 16.51
C ASN A 119 -10.16 11.68 15.60
N TYR A 120 -10.07 12.21 14.37
CA TYR A 120 -11.11 12.16 13.36
C TYR A 120 -10.77 11.19 12.22
N GLY A 121 -9.54 10.68 12.18
CA GLY A 121 -9.02 9.80 11.11
C GLY A 121 -8.67 10.52 9.82
N MET A 122 -9.29 11.66 9.54
CA MET A 122 -8.97 12.51 8.41
C MET A 122 -9.19 13.99 8.74
N CYS A 123 -8.59 14.86 7.95
CA CYS A 123 -8.88 16.29 7.98
C CYS A 123 -8.80 16.90 6.58
N LYS A 124 -9.33 18.12 6.47
CA LYS A 124 -9.27 18.91 5.24
C LYS A 124 -8.33 20.10 5.42
N ILE A 125 -7.50 20.39 4.42
CA ILE A 125 -6.60 21.55 4.42
C ILE A 125 -6.93 22.40 3.18
N ILE A 126 -7.28 23.67 3.40
CA ILE A 126 -7.52 24.63 2.33
C ILE A 126 -6.18 25.24 1.92
N SER A 127 -5.76 25.03 0.68
CA SER A 127 -4.47 25.55 0.18
C SER A 127 -4.46 27.09 0.18
N PRO A 128 -3.43 27.74 0.75
CA PRO A 128 -3.26 29.19 0.65
C PRO A 128 -2.66 29.64 -0.69
N ILE A 129 -2.27 28.67 -1.53
CA ILE A 129 -1.70 28.88 -2.86
C ILE A 129 -2.54 28.17 -3.91
N SER A 130 -2.74 28.84 -5.04
CA SER A 130 -3.51 28.31 -6.17
C SER A 130 -2.58 28.00 -7.33
N ALA A 131 -2.92 26.97 -8.10
CA ALA A 131 -2.28 26.72 -9.39
C ALA A 131 -2.58 27.88 -10.36
N SER A 132 -1.58 28.31 -11.11
CA SER A 132 -1.74 29.26 -12.22
C SER A 132 -2.01 28.54 -13.55
N VAL A 133 -1.58 27.29 -13.69
CA VAL A 133 -1.87 26.44 -14.85
C VAL A 133 -2.95 25.41 -14.49
N PRO A 134 -4.12 25.42 -15.16
CA PRO A 134 -5.18 24.46 -14.87
C PRO A 134 -4.77 23.02 -15.16
N ALA A 135 -5.23 22.08 -14.33
CA ALA A 135 -4.92 20.64 -14.46
C ALA A 135 -5.18 20.06 -15.86
N GLY A 136 -6.31 20.43 -16.50
CA GLY A 136 -6.60 19.99 -17.86
C GLY A 136 -5.55 20.48 -18.88
N VAL A 137 -4.97 21.67 -18.68
CA VAL A 137 -3.88 22.19 -19.52
C VAL A 137 -2.60 21.40 -19.27
N VAL A 138 -2.25 21.12 -18.02
CA VAL A 138 -1.09 20.29 -17.66
C VAL A 138 -1.19 18.92 -18.33
N LEU A 139 -2.31 18.22 -18.13
CA LEU A 139 -2.53 16.88 -18.67
C LEU A 139 -2.58 16.85 -20.21
N MET A 140 -3.05 17.91 -20.87
CA MET A 140 -3.16 17.92 -22.34
C MET A 140 -1.95 18.50 -23.07
N LYS A 141 -1.18 19.40 -22.44
CA LYS A 141 -0.08 20.14 -23.09
C LYS A 141 1.29 19.81 -22.53
N GLU A 142 1.42 19.61 -21.22
CA GLU A 142 2.71 19.24 -20.60
C GLU A 142 2.95 17.73 -20.70
N GLN A 143 1.88 16.93 -20.76
CA GLN A 143 1.93 15.48 -20.96
C GLN A 143 1.45 15.11 -22.37
N ALA A 144 2.39 15.01 -23.31
CA ALA A 144 2.08 14.70 -24.70
C ALA A 144 1.34 13.36 -24.83
N GLY A 145 0.15 13.39 -25.42
CA GLY A 145 -0.61 12.18 -25.71
C GLY A 145 -1.29 11.52 -24.51
N PHE A 146 -1.43 12.22 -23.38
CA PHE A 146 -2.08 11.69 -22.18
C PHE A 146 -3.47 11.10 -22.49
N LYS A 147 -3.59 9.80 -22.23
CA LYS A 147 -4.81 9.01 -22.35
C LYS A 147 -4.83 8.01 -21.22
N PHE A 148 -6.02 7.73 -20.70
CA PHE A 148 -6.21 6.78 -19.62
C PHE A 148 -7.33 5.81 -19.96
N THR A 149 -7.33 4.66 -19.29
CA THR A 149 -8.36 3.65 -19.43
C THR A 149 -9.20 3.67 -18.16
N THR A 150 -10.51 3.79 -18.31
CA THR A 150 -11.43 3.71 -17.18
C THR A 150 -11.59 2.26 -16.72
N ARG A 151 -12.16 2.07 -15.55
CA ARG A 151 -12.69 0.81 -15.05
C ARG A 151 -14.20 0.92 -14.92
N VAL A 152 -14.89 -0.18 -15.15
CA VAL A 152 -16.34 -0.23 -14.97
C VAL A 152 -16.62 -0.58 -13.51
N GLN A 153 -17.03 0.41 -12.74
CA GLN A 153 -17.35 0.25 -11.34
C GLN A 153 -18.86 0.06 -11.16
N PRO A 154 -19.31 -1.08 -10.66
CA PRO A 154 -20.71 -1.28 -10.30
C PRO A 154 -21.10 -0.44 -9.09
N LEU A 155 -22.39 -0.07 -9.00
CA LEU A 155 -22.89 0.62 -7.81
C LEU A 155 -23.34 -0.34 -6.70
N ARG A 156 -23.83 -1.55 -7.04
CA ARG A 156 -24.38 -2.52 -6.09
C ARG A 156 -23.48 -3.73 -5.90
N LEU A 157 -22.37 -3.57 -5.17
CA LEU A 157 -21.40 -4.65 -4.91
C LEU A 157 -21.93 -5.79 -4.03
N ALA A 158 -23.04 -5.58 -3.31
CA ALA A 158 -23.68 -6.53 -2.38
C ALA A 158 -24.31 -7.78 -3.02
N GLU A 159 -24.37 -7.88 -4.34
CA GLU A 159 -25.10 -8.94 -5.07
C GLU A 159 -24.18 -9.86 -5.89
N TRP A 160 -22.86 -9.82 -5.65
CA TRP A 160 -21.86 -10.20 -6.65
C TRP A 160 -21.42 -11.65 -6.52
N ALA A 161 -21.39 -12.37 -7.65
CA ALA A 161 -20.63 -13.62 -7.75
C ALA A 161 -19.14 -13.30 -7.99
N MET A 162 -18.25 -14.27 -7.78
CA MET A 162 -16.80 -14.11 -8.07
C MET A 162 -16.53 -13.68 -9.53
N ASP A 163 -17.42 -14.05 -10.46
CA ASP A 163 -17.41 -13.63 -11.87
C ASP A 163 -17.69 -12.14 -12.10
N ASP A 164 -18.31 -11.46 -11.14
CA ASP A 164 -18.59 -10.03 -11.20
C ASP A 164 -17.39 -9.23 -10.70
N MET A 165 -16.62 -9.73 -9.72
CA MET A 165 -15.32 -9.13 -9.36
C MET A 165 -14.37 -9.07 -10.57
N VAL A 166 -14.36 -10.11 -11.42
CA VAL A 166 -13.63 -10.09 -12.72
C VAL A 166 -14.17 -8.98 -13.66
N THR A 167 -15.46 -8.65 -13.55
CA THR A 167 -16.13 -7.57 -14.30
C THR A 167 -15.70 -6.17 -13.81
N PHE A 168 -15.45 -5.98 -12.51
CA PHE A 168 -14.83 -4.75 -11.96
C PHE A 168 -13.45 -4.47 -12.56
N PHE A 169 -12.70 -5.54 -12.84
CA PHE A 169 -11.38 -5.51 -13.48
C PHE A 169 -11.45 -5.52 -15.01
N LEU A 170 -12.64 -5.43 -15.61
CA LEU A 170 -12.71 -5.19 -17.05
C LEU A 170 -12.22 -3.78 -17.34
N SER A 171 -11.18 -3.71 -18.16
CA SER A 171 -10.73 -2.45 -18.75
C SER A 171 -11.92 -1.80 -19.46
N GLY A 172 -12.32 -0.63 -18.95
CA GLY A 172 -13.29 0.24 -19.57
C GLY A 172 -12.72 0.87 -20.84
N ARG A 173 -13.28 2.00 -21.24
CA ARG A 173 -12.89 2.66 -22.48
C ARG A 173 -11.66 3.54 -22.27
N LYS A 174 -10.86 3.67 -23.33
CA LYS A 174 -9.73 4.61 -23.35
C LYS A 174 -10.24 6.01 -23.69
N TYR A 175 -9.88 7.00 -22.88
CA TYR A 175 -10.31 8.39 -23.02
C TYR A 175 -9.13 9.35 -23.05
N THR A 176 -9.37 10.50 -23.67
CA THR A 176 -8.65 11.73 -23.33
C THR A 176 -9.35 12.41 -22.16
N PHE A 177 -8.64 13.30 -21.44
CA PHE A 177 -9.23 14.07 -20.34
C PHE A 177 -10.51 14.82 -20.75
N ARG A 178 -10.47 15.49 -21.91
CA ARG A 178 -11.59 16.27 -22.44
C ARG A 178 -12.77 15.41 -22.89
N ASP A 179 -12.51 14.23 -23.45
CA ASP A 179 -13.59 13.35 -23.92
C ASP A 179 -14.32 12.71 -22.74
N PHE A 180 -13.59 12.34 -21.68
CA PHE A 180 -14.19 11.84 -20.45
C PHE A 180 -15.02 12.92 -19.75
N GLU A 181 -14.51 14.15 -19.65
CA GLU A 181 -15.26 15.30 -19.12
C GLU A 181 -16.60 15.50 -19.85
N LYS A 182 -16.57 15.53 -21.18
CA LYS A 182 -17.79 15.67 -22.00
C LYS A 182 -18.77 14.52 -21.75
N MET A 183 -18.26 13.29 -21.65
CA MET A 183 -19.08 12.11 -21.37
C MET A 183 -19.74 12.21 -19.99
N ALA A 184 -18.96 12.48 -18.95
CA ALA A 184 -19.42 12.60 -17.58
C ALA A 184 -20.46 13.73 -17.41
N ASN A 185 -20.21 14.90 -18.00
CA ASN A 185 -21.14 16.03 -17.95
C ASN A 185 -22.44 15.75 -18.73
N LYS A 186 -22.37 15.00 -19.83
CA LYS A 186 -23.56 14.56 -20.58
C LYS A 186 -24.41 13.59 -19.76
N VAL A 187 -23.78 12.67 -19.03
CA VAL A 187 -24.48 11.74 -18.11
C VAL A 187 -25.15 12.52 -16.99
N PHE A 188 -24.43 13.44 -16.35
CA PHE A 188 -24.97 14.30 -15.29
C PHE A 188 -26.18 15.12 -15.78
N SER A 189 -26.03 15.80 -16.92
CA SER A 189 -27.09 16.66 -17.49
C SER A 189 -28.33 15.87 -17.88
N ARG A 190 -28.18 14.63 -18.34
CA ARG A 190 -29.32 13.75 -18.64
C ARG A 190 -30.07 13.30 -17.38
N ARG A 191 -29.36 13.10 -16.27
CA ARG A 191 -29.95 12.65 -15.01
C ARG A 191 -30.73 13.77 -14.33
N TYR A 192 -30.13 14.95 -14.24
CA TYR A 192 -30.68 16.04 -13.43
C TYR A 192 -31.27 17.20 -14.23
N SER A 193 -31.26 17.12 -15.57
CA SER A 193 -31.68 18.22 -16.45
C SER A 193 -30.99 19.56 -16.12
N SER A 194 -29.79 19.49 -15.55
CA SER A 194 -29.02 20.64 -15.07
C SER A 194 -27.59 20.55 -15.58
N SER A 195 -27.04 21.69 -15.97
CA SER A 195 -25.63 21.84 -16.34
C SER A 195 -24.76 22.36 -15.19
N GLY A 196 -25.38 22.72 -14.06
CA GLY A 196 -24.73 23.30 -12.89
C GLY A 196 -24.46 22.27 -11.79
N CYS A 197 -23.57 22.64 -10.86
CA CYS A 197 -23.35 21.87 -9.64
C CYS A 197 -24.62 21.86 -8.78
N LEU A 198 -25.03 20.69 -8.32
CA LEU A 198 -26.12 20.55 -7.35
C LEU A 198 -25.59 20.65 -5.92
N PRO A 199 -26.45 20.96 -4.93
CA PRO A 199 -26.04 20.98 -3.52
C PRO A 199 -25.40 19.65 -3.09
N ALA A 200 -24.34 19.73 -2.28
CA ALA A 200 -23.58 18.57 -1.83
C ALA A 200 -24.45 17.57 -1.04
N THR A 201 -25.33 18.09 -0.17
CA THR A 201 -26.27 17.28 0.61
C THR A 201 -27.26 16.53 -0.27
N TYR A 202 -27.80 17.19 -1.29
CA TYR A 202 -28.70 16.57 -2.27
C TYR A 202 -28.01 15.43 -3.01
N LEU A 203 -26.77 15.64 -3.49
CA LEU A 203 -26.02 14.58 -4.18
C LEU A 203 -25.62 13.42 -3.28
N GLU A 204 -25.46 13.66 -1.97
CA GLU A 204 -25.21 12.63 -0.96
C GLU A 204 -26.45 11.76 -0.72
N GLU A 205 -27.62 12.39 -0.59
CA GLU A 205 -28.90 11.69 -0.50
C GLU A 205 -29.16 10.84 -1.76
N GLU A 206 -28.98 11.43 -2.94
CA GLU A 206 -29.17 10.74 -4.22
C GLU A 206 -28.18 9.59 -4.42
N PHE A 207 -26.92 9.74 -3.98
CA PHE A 207 -25.93 8.67 -4.06
C PHE A 207 -26.40 7.47 -3.23
N TRP A 208 -26.76 7.67 -1.96
CA TRP A 208 -27.18 6.57 -1.10
C TRP A 208 -28.52 5.98 -1.51
N HIS A 209 -29.45 6.80 -2.01
CA HIS A 209 -30.67 6.32 -2.64
C HIS A 209 -30.36 5.46 -3.87
N GLU A 210 -29.40 5.86 -4.72
CA GLU A 210 -29.00 5.09 -5.90
C GLU A 210 -28.31 3.76 -5.54
N ILE A 211 -27.47 3.74 -4.50
CA ILE A 211 -26.85 2.51 -3.98
C ILE A 211 -27.92 1.52 -3.48
N ALA A 212 -28.96 2.01 -2.81
CA ALA A 212 -29.99 1.18 -2.18
C ALA A 212 -31.10 0.73 -3.16
N PHE A 213 -31.62 1.65 -3.97
CA PHE A 213 -32.84 1.48 -4.75
C PHE A 213 -32.69 1.89 -6.23
N GLY A 214 -31.50 2.35 -6.62
CA GLY A 214 -31.23 2.87 -7.95
C GLY A 214 -31.27 1.83 -9.06
N ASN A 215 -31.36 2.32 -10.30
CA ASN A 215 -31.37 1.49 -11.51
C ASN A 215 -30.04 1.53 -12.29
N THR A 216 -29.09 2.37 -11.89
CA THR A 216 -27.77 2.45 -12.52
C THR A 216 -27.00 1.19 -12.19
N GLU A 217 -26.60 0.44 -13.22
CA GLU A 217 -25.82 -0.79 -13.06
C GLU A 217 -24.37 -0.47 -12.69
N PHE A 218 -23.75 0.47 -13.41
CA PHE A 218 -22.34 0.82 -13.26
C PHE A 218 -22.05 2.28 -13.62
N VAL A 219 -20.88 2.74 -13.18
CA VAL A 219 -20.23 4.01 -13.52
C VAL A 219 -18.82 3.74 -14.04
N GLU A 220 -18.23 4.69 -14.76
CA GLU A 220 -16.84 4.58 -15.21
C GLU A 220 -15.93 5.42 -14.30
N TYR A 221 -14.81 4.85 -13.87
CA TYR A 221 -13.85 5.52 -13.00
C TYR A 221 -12.43 5.21 -13.43
N ALA A 222 -11.58 6.22 -13.56
CA ALA A 222 -10.15 6.00 -13.79
C ALA A 222 -9.41 6.21 -12.47
N CYS A 223 -9.02 5.11 -11.83
CA CYS A 223 -8.16 5.10 -10.64
C CYS A 223 -6.77 4.58 -10.99
N ASP A 224 -5.80 4.93 -10.15
CA ASP A 224 -4.42 4.44 -10.23
C ASP A 224 -3.76 4.77 -11.58
N ILE A 225 -4.04 5.98 -12.09
CA ILE A 225 -3.51 6.44 -13.38
C ILE A 225 -2.16 7.11 -13.15
N ASP A 226 -1.13 6.60 -13.82
CA ASP A 226 0.18 7.23 -13.86
C ASP A 226 0.11 8.62 -14.49
N GLY A 227 0.75 9.60 -13.84
CA GLY A 227 0.80 10.99 -14.29
C GLY A 227 0.55 11.96 -13.14
N SER A 228 0.73 13.26 -13.42
CA SER A 228 0.48 14.31 -12.42
C SER A 228 -0.07 15.57 -13.05
N ALA A 229 -1.12 16.14 -12.44
CA ALA A 229 -1.71 17.38 -12.89
C ALA A 229 -1.10 18.63 -12.24
N PHE A 230 -0.06 18.46 -11.41
CA PHE A 230 0.77 19.59 -10.96
C PHE A 230 1.71 20.07 -12.08
N SER A 231 1.59 21.34 -12.43
CA SER A 231 2.40 21.97 -13.49
C SER A 231 3.90 21.92 -13.18
N SER A 232 4.67 21.76 -14.25
CA SER A 232 6.13 21.93 -14.26
C SER A 232 6.56 23.37 -14.53
N SER A 233 5.61 24.27 -14.82
CA SER A 233 5.86 25.68 -15.12
C SER A 233 6.57 26.37 -13.96
N PRO A 234 7.66 27.11 -14.22
CA PRO A 234 8.31 27.91 -13.19
C PRO A 234 7.44 29.06 -12.66
N MET A 235 6.32 29.38 -13.29
CA MET A 235 5.41 30.44 -12.83
C MET A 235 4.24 29.91 -12.00
N ASP A 236 4.15 28.59 -11.83
CA ASP A 236 3.10 27.94 -11.02
C ASP A 236 3.56 27.80 -9.57
N GLN A 237 2.94 28.55 -8.66
CA GLN A 237 3.30 28.56 -7.24
C GLN A 237 3.03 27.21 -6.59
N LEU A 238 1.88 26.59 -6.89
CA LEU A 238 1.52 25.28 -6.35
C LEU A 238 2.44 24.17 -6.88
N GLY A 239 2.69 24.15 -8.19
CA GLY A 239 3.58 23.20 -8.84
C GLY A 239 5.02 23.29 -8.34
N LYS A 240 5.51 24.49 -8.02
CA LYS A 240 6.84 24.68 -7.43
C LYS A 240 6.92 24.38 -5.93
N SER A 241 5.80 24.46 -5.21
CA SER A 241 5.75 24.25 -3.76
C SER A 241 6.17 22.83 -3.34
N ARG A 242 6.42 22.67 -2.03
CA ARG A 242 6.64 21.37 -1.40
C ARG A 242 5.37 20.51 -1.32
N CYS A 243 4.19 21.11 -1.58
CA CYS A 243 2.90 20.42 -1.61
C CYS A 243 2.59 19.77 -2.98
N ASN A 244 3.50 19.91 -3.96
CA ASN A 244 3.43 19.13 -5.19
C ASN A 244 3.67 17.65 -4.89
N LEU A 245 2.65 16.83 -5.12
CA LEU A 245 2.63 15.42 -4.72
C LEU A 245 3.71 14.56 -5.40
N LYS A 246 4.26 14.99 -6.55
CA LYS A 246 5.40 14.32 -7.20
C LYS A 246 6.65 14.25 -6.33
N ARG A 247 6.82 15.18 -5.40
CA ARG A 247 8.01 15.28 -4.53
C ARG A 247 7.67 15.07 -3.06
N PHE A 248 6.40 14.92 -2.72
CA PHE A 248 5.91 14.96 -1.34
C PHE A 248 6.40 13.78 -0.50
N SER A 249 6.33 12.57 -1.04
CA SER A 249 6.84 11.34 -0.41
C SER A 249 8.37 11.37 -0.17
N ARG A 250 9.09 12.24 -0.88
CA ARG A 250 10.56 12.38 -0.84
C ARG A 250 11.02 13.59 -0.02
N LEU A 251 10.10 14.32 0.61
CA LEU A 251 10.46 15.44 1.47
C LEU A 251 11.38 15.00 2.62
N PRO A 252 12.24 15.90 3.15
CA PRO A 252 13.25 15.54 4.15
C PRO A 252 12.71 14.87 5.43
N LYS A 253 11.49 15.20 5.84
CA LYS A 253 10.81 14.61 7.01
C LYS A 253 10.02 13.33 6.68
N SER A 254 9.89 12.97 5.40
CA SER A 254 9.23 11.73 4.98
C SER A 254 10.20 10.56 5.08
N THR A 255 9.81 9.49 5.78
CA THR A 255 10.57 8.24 5.85
C THR A 255 10.68 7.54 4.51
N LEU A 256 9.68 7.71 3.64
CA LEU A 256 9.67 7.09 2.31
C LEU A 256 10.78 7.63 1.39
N ARG A 257 11.43 8.76 1.75
CA ARG A 257 12.62 9.26 1.04
C ARG A 257 13.75 8.22 0.97
N LEU A 258 13.80 7.28 1.91
CA LEU A 258 14.85 6.26 2.04
C LEU A 258 14.63 5.04 1.14
N LEU A 259 13.47 4.92 0.49
CA LEU A 259 13.18 3.84 -0.43
C LEU A 259 13.92 4.05 -1.75
N GLN A 260 14.72 3.09 -2.20
CA GLN A 260 15.45 3.24 -3.47
C GLN A 260 14.54 3.07 -4.69
N ARG A 261 13.53 2.20 -4.59
CA ARG A 261 12.58 1.96 -5.69
C ARG A 261 11.43 2.96 -5.68
N GLU A 262 10.93 3.25 -6.88
CA GLU A 262 9.64 3.92 -7.07
C GLU A 262 8.51 2.91 -6.87
N ILE A 263 7.46 3.33 -6.16
CA ILE A 263 6.29 2.54 -5.83
C ILE A 263 5.06 3.39 -6.21
N PRO A 264 4.38 3.11 -7.33
CA PRO A 264 3.17 3.83 -7.74
C PRO A 264 2.11 3.93 -6.63
N GLY A 265 1.60 5.12 -6.37
CA GLY A 265 0.67 5.41 -5.27
C GLY A 265 1.34 5.68 -3.92
N VAL A 266 2.55 5.17 -3.71
CA VAL A 266 3.26 5.29 -2.42
C VAL A 266 4.37 6.34 -2.47
N THR A 267 5.34 6.18 -3.37
CA THR A 267 6.35 7.22 -3.59
C THR A 267 5.94 8.18 -4.69
N ASP A 268 5.16 7.68 -5.65
CA ASP A 268 4.82 8.41 -6.86
C ASP A 268 3.31 8.60 -6.88
N PRO A 269 2.80 9.82 -7.12
CA PRO A 269 1.37 10.07 -7.06
C PRO A 269 0.62 9.35 -8.18
N MET A 270 -0.64 9.03 -7.91
CA MET A 270 -1.58 8.54 -8.92
C MET A 270 -2.75 9.50 -9.08
N LEU A 271 -3.23 9.61 -10.33
CA LEU A 271 -4.40 10.40 -10.70
C LEU A 271 -5.69 9.57 -10.55
N TYR A 272 -6.74 10.28 -10.15
CA TYR A 272 -8.08 9.76 -9.97
C TYR A 272 -9.07 10.66 -10.70
N ILE A 273 -9.62 10.17 -11.82
CA ILE A 273 -10.55 10.92 -12.66
C ILE A 273 -11.94 10.30 -12.53
N GLY A 274 -12.82 11.02 -11.83
CA GLY A 274 -14.15 10.58 -11.45
C GLY A 274 -15.26 11.15 -12.29
N MET A 275 -16.43 10.51 -12.22
CA MET A 275 -17.70 11.02 -12.71
C MET A 275 -18.75 10.96 -11.60
N LEU A 276 -19.99 11.38 -11.89
CA LEU A 276 -21.09 11.26 -10.93
C LEU A 276 -21.19 9.83 -10.38
N PHE A 277 -21.11 9.70 -9.06
CA PHE A 277 -21.20 8.44 -8.29
C PHE A 277 -20.02 7.47 -8.44
N SER A 278 -18.94 7.83 -9.15
CA SER A 278 -17.70 7.06 -9.01
C SER A 278 -17.21 7.14 -7.57
N MET A 279 -16.86 6.00 -6.99
CA MET A 279 -16.58 5.85 -5.56
C MET A 279 -15.26 5.12 -5.28
N PHE A 280 -14.78 5.29 -4.05
CA PHE A 280 -13.74 4.47 -3.46
C PHE A 280 -14.33 3.85 -2.19
N ALA A 281 -14.32 2.52 -2.15
CA ALA A 281 -14.92 1.74 -1.07
C ALA A 281 -14.15 1.90 0.24
N TRP A 282 -14.70 1.37 1.33
CA TRP A 282 -14.04 1.41 2.63
C TRP A 282 -12.70 0.67 2.60
N HIS A 283 -11.63 1.39 2.96
CA HIS A 283 -10.29 0.84 3.07
C HIS A 283 -9.40 1.66 3.99
N VAL A 284 -8.24 1.10 4.32
CA VAL A 284 -7.09 1.79 4.91
C VAL A 284 -5.93 1.76 3.92
N GLU A 285 -4.97 2.66 4.09
CA GLU A 285 -3.74 2.66 3.28
C GLU A 285 -2.86 1.44 3.58
N ASP A 286 -2.11 0.99 2.57
CA ASP A 286 -1.13 -0.08 2.73
C ASP A 286 -0.12 0.31 3.81
N HIS A 287 0.30 -0.67 4.63
CA HIS A 287 1.17 -0.43 5.80
C HIS A 287 0.68 0.65 6.77
N TYR A 288 -0.62 0.97 6.77
CA TYR A 288 -1.18 2.07 7.56
C TYR A 288 -0.44 3.39 7.35
N LEU A 289 0.03 3.64 6.13
CA LEU A 289 0.65 4.91 5.77
C LEU A 289 -0.35 6.07 5.92
N TYR A 290 0.17 7.30 5.96
CA TYR A 290 -0.65 8.47 5.68
C TYR A 290 -1.00 8.50 4.18
N SER A 291 -2.10 9.16 3.83
CA SER A 291 -2.38 9.58 2.46
C SER A 291 -2.65 11.08 2.41
N ILE A 292 -2.19 11.73 1.33
CA ILE A 292 -2.56 13.10 0.98
C ILE A 292 -3.21 13.08 -0.39
N ASN A 293 -4.42 13.64 -0.49
CA ASN A 293 -5.16 13.78 -1.72
C ASN A 293 -5.38 15.25 -2.03
N TYR A 294 -4.98 15.72 -3.22
CA TYR A 294 -5.27 17.06 -3.71
C TYR A 294 -6.34 17.02 -4.80
N HIS A 295 -7.37 17.88 -4.68
CA HIS A 295 -8.42 17.98 -5.67
C HIS A 295 -8.11 19.08 -6.68
N HIS A 296 -7.74 18.70 -7.89
CA HIS A 296 -7.28 19.63 -8.92
C HIS A 296 -8.43 20.43 -9.55
N CYS A 297 -9.51 19.77 -9.97
CA CYS A 297 -10.62 20.42 -10.65
C CYS A 297 -11.93 19.59 -10.64
N GLY A 298 -13.01 20.25 -11.08
CA GLY A 298 -14.32 19.62 -11.30
C GLY A 298 -15.25 19.68 -10.08
N ALA A 299 -16.23 18.78 -10.06
CA ALA A 299 -17.21 18.64 -9.00
C ALA A 299 -16.59 18.17 -7.68
N PHE A 300 -17.31 18.35 -6.58
CA PHE A 300 -16.83 17.99 -5.24
C PHE A 300 -16.69 16.47 -5.05
N LYS A 301 -16.03 16.09 -3.97
CA LYS A 301 -15.88 14.69 -3.53
C LYS A 301 -16.27 14.60 -2.05
N THR A 302 -17.21 13.72 -1.72
CA THR A 302 -17.55 13.42 -0.32
C THR A 302 -16.66 12.30 0.18
N TRP A 303 -16.15 12.47 1.40
CA TRP A 303 -15.36 11.51 2.16
C TRP A 303 -16.06 11.18 3.47
N TYR A 304 -15.94 9.94 3.90
CA TYR A 304 -16.23 9.46 5.23
C TYR A 304 -14.95 8.89 5.83
N GLY A 305 -14.67 9.21 7.09
CA GLY A 305 -13.45 8.81 7.78
C GLY A 305 -13.74 8.27 9.17
N ILE A 306 -12.99 7.24 9.54
CA ILE A 306 -13.01 6.60 10.87
C ILE A 306 -11.64 6.81 11.49
N PRO A 307 -11.55 7.26 12.76
CA PRO A 307 -10.27 7.42 13.41
C PRO A 307 -9.55 6.09 13.61
N GLY A 308 -8.22 6.11 13.53
CA GLY A 308 -7.40 4.90 13.59
C GLY A 308 -7.57 4.08 14.88
N HIS A 309 -7.92 4.73 16.01
CA HIS A 309 -8.20 4.03 17.27
C HIS A 309 -9.52 3.22 17.22
N ALA A 310 -10.46 3.58 16.33
CA ALA A 310 -11.72 2.88 16.14
C ALA A 310 -11.68 1.83 15.02
N ALA A 311 -10.53 1.60 14.38
CA ALA A 311 -10.40 0.65 13.26
C ALA A 311 -10.83 -0.78 13.61
N LEU A 312 -10.46 -1.29 14.79
CA LEU A 312 -10.89 -2.63 15.24
C LEU A 312 -12.40 -2.70 15.48
N ALA A 313 -13.00 -1.64 16.02
CA ALA A 313 -14.45 -1.58 16.22
C ALA A 313 -15.19 -1.53 14.87
N PHE A 314 -14.66 -0.79 13.89
CA PHE A 314 -15.14 -0.79 12.52
C PHE A 314 -15.10 -2.20 11.90
N GLU A 315 -13.95 -2.88 11.98
CA GLU A 315 -13.76 -4.23 11.42
C GLU A 315 -14.73 -5.24 12.06
N LYS A 316 -14.93 -5.15 13.38
CA LYS A 316 -15.91 -5.97 14.10
C LYS A 316 -17.34 -5.73 13.61
N VAL A 317 -17.76 -4.48 13.45
CA VAL A 317 -19.10 -4.16 12.91
C VAL A 317 -19.26 -4.69 11.50
N VAL A 318 -18.23 -4.57 10.66
CA VAL A 318 -18.23 -5.12 9.31
C VAL A 318 -18.39 -6.64 9.33
N GLN A 319 -17.65 -7.33 10.20
CA GLN A 319 -17.73 -8.77 10.35
C GLN A 319 -19.11 -9.25 10.82
N GLU A 320 -19.71 -8.57 11.80
CA GLU A 320 -20.96 -9.00 12.45
C GLU A 320 -22.21 -8.58 11.66
N HIS A 321 -22.17 -7.42 11.00
CA HIS A 321 -23.36 -6.76 10.45
C HIS A 321 -23.31 -6.45 8.95
N VAL A 322 -22.15 -6.53 8.30
CA VAL A 322 -22.04 -6.26 6.85
C VAL A 322 -21.87 -7.56 6.06
N TYR A 323 -20.88 -8.37 6.41
CA TYR A 323 -20.63 -9.64 5.72
C TYR A 323 -21.53 -10.77 6.21
N GLU A 324 -22.06 -11.56 5.26
CA GLU A 324 -22.60 -12.89 5.56
C GLU A 324 -21.45 -13.88 5.83
N ARG A 325 -21.71 -14.92 6.63
CA ARG A 325 -20.67 -15.89 7.04
C ARG A 325 -19.98 -16.59 5.86
N GLU A 326 -20.66 -16.70 4.73
CA GLU A 326 -20.13 -17.33 3.50
C GLU A 326 -19.04 -16.50 2.80
N ILE A 327 -18.90 -15.21 3.15
CA ILE A 327 -17.94 -14.28 2.53
C ILE A 327 -16.58 -14.35 3.22
N LEU A 328 -16.55 -14.68 4.51
CA LEU A 328 -15.34 -14.63 5.31
C LEU A 328 -14.46 -15.85 4.98
N PRO A 329 -13.27 -15.66 4.41
CA PRO A 329 -12.41 -16.77 3.97
C PRO A 329 -11.86 -17.61 5.14
N CYS A 330 -11.94 -17.09 6.37
CA CYS A 330 -11.52 -17.75 7.60
C CYS A 330 -12.37 -17.29 8.81
N GLU A 331 -12.44 -18.12 9.84
CA GLU A 331 -12.95 -17.71 11.16
C GLU A 331 -11.83 -16.98 11.92
N GLY A 332 -12.07 -15.75 12.39
CA GLY A 332 -11.08 -14.98 13.14
C GLY A 332 -11.33 -13.47 13.10
N GLU A 333 -10.65 -12.72 13.97
CA GLU A 333 -10.79 -11.26 14.10
C GLU A 333 -10.30 -10.48 12.85
N ASP A 334 -9.38 -11.06 12.07
CA ASP A 334 -8.82 -10.44 10.86
C ASP A 334 -9.57 -10.78 9.56
N ALA A 335 -10.60 -11.62 9.62
CA ALA A 335 -11.30 -12.10 8.43
C ALA A 335 -11.97 -10.96 7.64
N ALA A 336 -12.57 -9.98 8.34
CA ALA A 336 -13.16 -8.82 7.69
C ALA A 336 -12.09 -7.93 7.04
N PHE A 337 -10.94 -7.78 7.68
CA PHE A 337 -9.84 -6.99 7.12
C PHE A 337 -9.28 -7.60 5.84
N ASP A 338 -9.12 -8.92 5.78
CA ASP A 338 -8.63 -9.62 4.58
C ASP A 338 -9.52 -9.36 3.35
N VAL A 339 -10.83 -9.29 3.56
CA VAL A 339 -11.80 -8.93 2.51
C VAL A 339 -11.75 -7.42 2.18
N LEU A 340 -11.67 -6.56 3.20
CA LEU A 340 -11.60 -5.10 3.03
C LEU A 340 -10.34 -4.65 2.28
N LEU A 341 -9.23 -5.41 2.34
CA LEU A 341 -8.04 -5.19 1.52
C LEU A 341 -8.33 -5.22 0.01
N GLY A 342 -9.42 -5.87 -0.41
CA GLY A 342 -9.88 -5.85 -1.80
C GLY A 342 -10.35 -4.47 -2.28
N LYS A 343 -10.62 -3.51 -1.38
CA LYS A 343 -11.13 -2.15 -1.68
C LYS A 343 -12.41 -2.15 -2.54
N THR A 344 -13.27 -3.14 -2.35
CA THR A 344 -14.51 -3.31 -3.13
C THR A 344 -15.77 -3.07 -2.30
N THR A 345 -15.72 -3.18 -0.98
CA THR A 345 -16.94 -3.22 -0.15
C THR A 345 -17.41 -1.81 0.23
N MET A 346 -18.53 -1.36 -0.36
CA MET A 346 -19.20 -0.11 -0.02
C MET A 346 -20.49 -0.37 0.74
N PHE A 347 -20.69 0.30 1.87
CA PHE A 347 -21.90 0.26 2.70
C PHE A 347 -22.11 1.61 3.40
N PRO A 348 -23.35 1.97 3.74
CA PRO A 348 -23.68 3.28 4.30
C PRO A 348 -23.13 3.46 5.72
N PRO A 349 -22.65 4.66 6.08
CA PRO A 349 -22.17 4.96 7.43
C PRO A 349 -23.15 4.75 8.58
N ASN A 350 -24.48 4.75 8.35
CA ASN A 350 -25.46 4.63 9.43
C ASN A 350 -25.28 3.38 10.27
N ILE A 351 -24.88 2.26 9.66
CA ILE A 351 -24.61 1.02 10.38
C ILE A 351 -23.47 1.16 11.38
N LEU A 352 -22.48 2.00 11.10
CA LEU A 352 -21.37 2.28 12.00
C LEU A 352 -21.86 3.12 13.19
N LEU A 353 -22.68 4.14 12.91
CA LEU A 353 -23.26 5.01 13.93
C LEU A 353 -24.16 4.22 14.90
N GLU A 354 -24.99 3.31 14.37
CA GLU A 354 -25.88 2.44 15.15
C GLU A 354 -25.12 1.53 16.14
N HIS A 355 -23.87 1.20 15.82
CA HIS A 355 -23.00 0.34 16.64
C HIS A 355 -21.88 1.12 17.36
N GLY A 356 -22.02 2.45 17.46
CA GLY A 356 -21.11 3.29 18.25
C GLY A 356 -19.73 3.51 17.65
N VAL A 357 -19.52 3.23 16.36
CA VAL A 357 -18.28 3.53 15.66
C VAL A 357 -18.35 4.99 15.16
N PRO A 358 -17.40 5.86 15.55
CA PRO A 358 -17.40 7.26 15.14
C PRO A 358 -17.11 7.39 13.63
N VAL A 359 -17.93 8.18 12.95
CA VAL A 359 -17.75 8.53 11.54
C VAL A 359 -17.72 10.04 11.40
N TYR A 360 -16.80 10.55 10.58
CA TYR A 360 -16.70 11.96 10.23
C TYR A 360 -16.83 12.15 8.72
N LYS A 361 -17.32 13.32 8.30
CA LYS A 361 -17.54 13.65 6.89
C LYS A 361 -16.62 14.79 6.43
N ALA A 362 -16.23 14.76 5.15
CA ALA A 362 -15.63 15.92 4.48
C ALA A 362 -16.21 16.07 3.07
N VAL A 363 -16.50 17.31 2.67
CA VAL A 363 -16.77 17.64 1.26
C VAL A 363 -15.56 18.40 0.72
N GLN A 364 -14.77 17.74 -0.11
CA GLN A 364 -13.56 18.27 -0.73
C GLN A 364 -13.89 18.98 -2.05
N LYS A 365 -13.39 20.20 -2.19
CA LYS A 365 -13.56 21.10 -3.34
C LYS A 365 -12.22 21.28 -4.08
N PRO A 366 -12.23 21.75 -5.34
CA PRO A 366 -11.01 22.11 -6.04
C PRO A 366 -10.13 23.07 -5.25
N GLY A 367 -8.83 22.79 -5.17
CA GLY A 367 -7.87 23.57 -4.37
C GLY A 367 -7.70 23.08 -2.92
N GLU A 368 -8.45 22.06 -2.49
CA GLU A 368 -8.38 21.53 -1.13
C GLU A 368 -7.64 20.18 -1.08
N PHE A 369 -6.89 19.98 0.00
CA PHE A 369 -6.28 18.70 0.35
C PHE A 369 -7.15 17.95 1.37
N VAL A 370 -7.13 16.63 1.29
CA VAL A 370 -7.61 15.73 2.36
C VAL A 370 -6.43 14.89 2.82
N ILE A 371 -6.20 14.84 4.13
CA ILE A 371 -5.21 13.96 4.76
C ILE A 371 -5.94 12.82 5.43
N THR A 372 -5.52 11.57 5.19
CA THR A 372 -5.94 10.41 5.98
C THR A 372 -4.78 9.96 6.87
N PHE A 373 -5.10 9.72 8.14
CA PHE A 373 -4.12 9.34 9.17
C PHE A 373 -3.88 7.82 9.15
N PRO A 374 -2.75 7.36 9.72
CA PRO A 374 -2.45 5.94 9.85
C PRO A 374 -3.60 5.14 10.44
N ARG A 375 -3.90 4.00 9.78
CA ARG A 375 -4.99 3.07 10.15
C ARG A 375 -6.40 3.67 10.10
N ALA A 376 -6.59 4.86 9.54
CA ALA A 376 -7.91 5.48 9.42
C ALA A 376 -8.67 4.89 8.22
N TYR A 377 -9.78 4.19 8.49
CA TYR A 377 -10.68 3.73 7.44
C TYR A 377 -11.35 4.91 6.76
N HIS A 378 -11.44 4.87 5.45
CA HIS A 378 -12.10 5.91 4.68
C HIS A 378 -12.77 5.37 3.41
N ALA A 379 -13.84 6.05 3.00
CA ALA A 379 -14.62 5.77 1.81
C ALA A 379 -15.22 7.07 1.26
N GLY A 380 -15.73 7.05 0.04
CA GLY A 380 -16.35 8.24 -0.52
C GLY A 380 -16.72 8.15 -1.99
N PHE A 381 -17.27 9.24 -2.53
CA PHE A 381 -17.79 9.29 -3.89
C PHE A 381 -17.69 10.69 -4.50
N SER A 382 -17.70 10.73 -5.83
CA SER A 382 -17.61 11.95 -6.63
C SER A 382 -18.99 12.49 -7.01
N HIS A 383 -19.15 13.81 -6.94
CA HIS A 383 -20.40 14.53 -7.22
C HIS A 383 -20.61 14.77 -8.73
N GLY A 384 -19.64 14.43 -9.56
CA GLY A 384 -19.62 14.72 -10.99
C GLY A 384 -18.23 14.49 -11.57
N PHE A 385 -17.96 15.05 -12.76
CA PHE A 385 -16.63 15.01 -13.33
C PHE A 385 -15.63 15.70 -12.40
N ASN A 386 -14.54 15.01 -12.03
CA ASN A 386 -13.46 15.60 -11.25
C ASN A 386 -12.11 14.94 -11.51
N CYS A 387 -11.05 15.62 -11.08
CA CYS A 387 -9.68 15.12 -11.14
C CYS A 387 -9.02 15.38 -9.77
N GLY A 388 -8.59 14.31 -9.11
CA GLY A 388 -7.78 14.34 -7.91
C GLY A 388 -6.46 13.62 -8.12
N GLU A 389 -5.49 13.87 -7.25
CA GLU A 389 -4.19 13.23 -7.25
C GLU A 389 -3.85 12.85 -5.80
N ALA A 390 -3.34 11.65 -5.56
CA ALA A 390 -2.95 11.24 -4.21
C ALA A 390 -1.63 10.49 -4.17
N VAL A 391 -0.95 10.58 -3.04
CA VAL A 391 0.27 9.84 -2.74
C VAL A 391 0.33 9.51 -1.25
N ASN A 392 0.93 8.38 -0.89
CA ASN A 392 1.21 8.09 0.51
C ASN A 392 2.45 8.82 1.02
N PHE A 393 2.55 8.93 2.34
CA PHE A 393 3.76 9.35 3.02
C PHE A 393 3.84 8.73 4.42
N ALA A 394 5.01 8.84 5.04
CA ALA A 394 5.24 8.41 6.42
C ALA A 394 6.14 9.42 7.12
N ILE A 395 5.84 9.74 8.37
CA ILE A 395 6.68 10.57 9.24
C ILE A 395 7.06 9.71 10.46
N GLY A 396 8.00 10.14 11.30
CA GLY A 396 8.54 9.32 12.40
C GLY A 396 7.50 8.77 13.39
N ASP A 397 6.34 9.41 13.51
CA ASP A 397 5.21 8.96 14.33
C ASP A 397 4.44 7.76 13.71
N TRP A 398 4.66 7.42 12.44
CA TRP A 398 4.06 6.26 11.79
C TRP A 398 4.66 4.92 12.26
N PHE A 399 5.94 4.89 12.66
CA PHE A 399 6.65 3.63 12.94
C PHE A 399 5.94 2.65 13.87
N PRO A 400 5.29 3.08 14.99
CA PRO A 400 4.51 2.19 15.84
C PRO A 400 3.36 1.51 15.09
N LEU A 401 2.61 2.25 14.27
CA LEU A 401 1.50 1.69 13.49
C LEU A 401 1.99 0.90 12.27
N GLY A 402 3.12 1.27 11.68
CA GLY A 402 3.82 0.48 10.67
C GLY A 402 4.19 -0.91 11.19
N ALA A 403 4.62 -1.03 12.46
CA ALA A 403 4.92 -2.31 13.09
C ALA A 403 3.65 -3.16 13.26
N VAL A 404 2.54 -2.54 13.71
CA VAL A 404 1.23 -3.22 13.79
C VAL A 404 0.76 -3.70 12.41
N ALA A 405 0.99 -2.92 11.35
CA ALA A 405 0.68 -3.34 9.99
C ALA A 405 1.54 -4.54 9.57
N SER A 406 2.86 -4.51 9.79
CA SER A 406 3.77 -5.63 9.50
C SER A 406 3.37 -6.91 10.25
N ASP A 407 2.92 -6.78 11.50
CA ASP A 407 2.39 -7.89 12.28
C ASP A 407 1.14 -8.50 11.64
N ARG A 408 0.24 -7.65 11.16
CA ARG A 408 -0.98 -8.10 10.47
C ARG A 408 -0.70 -8.75 9.13
N TYR A 409 0.23 -8.21 8.33
CA TYR A 409 0.70 -8.86 7.10
C TYR A 409 1.27 -10.25 7.38
N ALA A 410 2.04 -10.39 8.46
CA ALA A 410 2.60 -11.67 8.86
C ALA A 410 1.53 -12.69 9.28
N LEU A 411 0.51 -12.27 10.04
CA LEU A 411 -0.63 -13.11 10.41
C LEU A 411 -1.42 -13.60 9.19
N LEU A 412 -1.57 -12.76 8.18
CA LEU A 412 -2.29 -13.05 6.94
C LEU A 412 -1.41 -13.71 5.86
N ASN A 413 -0.15 -14.02 6.16
CA ASN A 413 0.81 -14.58 5.22
C ASN A 413 0.95 -13.77 3.91
N ARG A 414 0.87 -12.44 4.04
CA ARG A 414 0.95 -11.49 2.92
C ARG A 414 2.32 -10.82 2.88
N ILE A 415 2.84 -10.60 1.67
CA ILE A 415 4.12 -9.93 1.48
C ILE A 415 3.93 -8.45 1.84
N PRO A 416 4.73 -7.89 2.78
CA PRO A 416 4.66 -6.48 3.12
C PRO A 416 5.09 -5.60 1.94
N LEU A 417 4.44 -4.47 1.76
CA LEU A 417 4.78 -3.51 0.69
C LEU A 417 6.11 -2.81 0.95
N LEU A 418 6.41 -2.56 2.24
CA LEU A 418 7.57 -1.82 2.71
C LEU A 418 8.45 -2.71 3.61
N SER A 419 9.76 -2.55 3.48
CA SER A 419 10.76 -3.11 4.39
C SER A 419 10.79 -2.25 5.65
N HIS A 420 9.93 -2.56 6.63
CA HIS A 420 9.74 -1.74 7.83
C HIS A 420 10.99 -1.72 8.71
N GLU A 421 11.63 -2.88 8.90
CA GLU A 421 12.85 -2.98 9.71
C GLU A 421 13.99 -2.15 9.10
N GLU A 422 14.13 -2.18 7.77
CA GLU A 422 15.14 -1.41 7.05
C GLU A 422 14.94 0.09 7.19
N LEU A 423 13.70 0.56 6.95
CA LEU A 423 13.35 1.97 7.09
C LEU A 423 13.64 2.48 8.51
N LEU A 424 13.28 1.69 9.52
CA LEU A 424 13.49 2.03 10.92
C LEU A 424 14.98 2.11 11.28
N CYS A 425 15.78 1.12 10.86
CA CYS A 425 17.22 1.13 11.09
C CYS A 425 17.92 2.32 10.41
N LYS A 426 17.54 2.63 9.16
CA LYS A 426 18.12 3.75 8.42
C LYS A 426 17.76 5.10 9.05
N GLU A 427 16.50 5.31 9.47
CA GLU A 427 16.11 6.54 10.17
C GLU A 427 16.83 6.71 11.50
N ALA A 428 16.91 5.64 12.31
CA ALA A 428 17.62 5.66 13.58
C ALA A 428 19.09 6.09 13.41
N MET A 429 19.78 5.55 12.41
CA MET A 429 21.16 5.90 12.08
C MET A 429 21.32 7.36 11.67
N ILE A 430 20.45 7.86 10.77
CA ILE A 430 20.45 9.26 10.34
C ILE A 430 20.20 10.20 11.53
N LEU A 431 19.27 9.85 12.41
CA LEU A 431 18.94 10.63 13.59
C LEU A 431 20.15 10.76 14.54
N SER A 432 20.90 9.67 14.74
CA SER A 432 22.13 9.70 15.53
C SER A 432 23.18 10.64 14.95
N GLN A 433 23.39 10.58 13.63
CA GLN A 433 24.38 11.40 12.93
C GLN A 433 24.05 12.89 12.97
N LYS A 434 22.77 13.25 12.88
CA LYS A 434 22.31 14.64 13.06
C LYS A 434 22.56 15.14 14.48
N SER A 435 22.24 14.32 15.48
CA SER A 435 22.45 14.63 16.90
C SER A 435 23.93 14.91 17.21
N SER A 436 24.85 14.18 16.58
CA SER A 436 26.31 14.41 16.73
C SER A 436 26.84 15.66 16.02
N LYS A 437 26.06 16.28 15.12
CA LYS A 437 26.46 17.47 14.35
C LYS A 437 25.83 18.77 14.91
N LEU A 438 25.02 18.67 15.96
CA LEU A 438 24.31 19.78 16.60
C LEU A 438 25.22 20.66 17.48
N ASP A 439 26.54 20.64 17.26
CA ASP A 439 27.49 21.65 17.77
C ASP A 439 27.58 22.87 16.82
N SER A 440 26.70 22.97 15.82
CA SER A 440 26.62 24.09 14.87
C SER A 440 25.30 24.86 15.02
N ASN A 441 25.40 26.18 15.23
CA ASN A 441 24.31 27.14 15.49
C ASN A 441 23.37 27.35 14.27
N ASP A 442 22.72 26.32 13.74
CA ASP A 442 21.69 26.45 12.69
C ASP A 442 20.27 26.46 13.31
N PRO A 443 19.56 27.61 13.32
CA PRO A 443 18.20 27.71 13.86
C PRO A 443 17.16 26.88 13.12
N SER A 444 17.43 26.40 11.90
CA SER A 444 16.50 25.57 11.12
C SER A 444 16.39 24.12 11.62
N LEU A 445 17.29 23.69 12.51
CA LEU A 445 17.28 22.37 13.17
C LEU A 445 16.47 22.35 14.47
N LEU A 446 16.04 23.52 14.97
CA LEU A 446 15.30 23.64 16.24
C LEU A 446 13.79 23.36 16.11
N THR A 447 13.27 23.21 14.87
CA THR A 447 11.91 22.76 14.58
C THR A 447 11.83 21.25 14.29
N ASP A 448 12.78 20.49 14.85
CA ASP A 448 12.72 19.03 14.85
C ASP A 448 11.67 18.57 15.86
N ASN A 449 10.59 17.97 15.33
CA ASN A 449 9.45 17.55 16.13
C ASN A 449 9.86 16.38 17.04
N LEU A 450 10.05 16.70 18.33
CA LEU A 450 10.50 15.80 19.38
C LEU A 450 9.68 14.50 19.44
N SER A 451 8.37 14.57 19.14
CA SER A 451 7.48 13.40 19.19
C SER A 451 7.82 12.35 18.12
N SER A 452 8.11 12.76 16.89
CA SER A 452 8.46 11.85 15.80
C SER A 452 9.83 11.21 16.02
N HIS A 453 10.80 11.99 16.51
CA HIS A 453 12.11 11.46 16.91
C HIS A 453 11.97 10.44 18.03
N ARG A 454 11.14 10.73 19.04
CA ARG A 454 10.84 9.82 20.13
C ARG A 454 10.22 8.52 19.63
N SER A 455 9.23 8.58 18.73
CA SER A 455 8.60 7.39 18.12
C SER A 455 9.58 6.51 17.36
N ILE A 456 10.52 7.11 16.61
CA ILE A 456 11.61 6.38 15.93
C ILE A 456 12.50 5.68 16.96
N LYS A 457 12.99 6.41 17.97
CA LYS A 457 13.91 5.87 18.99
C LYS A 457 13.27 4.73 19.78
N VAL A 458 12.04 4.91 20.27
CA VAL A 458 11.29 3.87 21.01
C VAL A 458 11.08 2.64 20.14
N SER A 459 10.64 2.81 18.89
CA SER A 459 10.41 1.69 17.97
C SER A 459 11.71 0.93 17.67
N PHE A 460 12.82 1.67 17.46
CA PHE A 460 14.14 1.10 17.19
C PHE A 460 14.67 0.32 18.40
N VAL A 461 14.62 0.90 19.60
CA VAL A 461 15.06 0.23 20.84
C VAL A 461 14.28 -1.06 21.06
N ARG A 462 12.95 -1.02 20.87
CA ARG A 462 12.10 -2.22 20.98
C ARG A 462 12.53 -3.32 19.99
N LEU A 463 12.74 -2.96 18.72
CA LEU A 463 13.23 -3.91 17.70
C LEU A 463 14.58 -4.50 18.09
N MET A 464 15.54 -3.66 18.51
CA MET A 464 16.89 -4.09 18.87
C MET A 464 16.93 -5.00 20.10
N ARG A 465 16.11 -4.72 21.12
CA ARG A 465 15.96 -5.59 22.29
C ARG A 465 15.40 -6.95 21.91
N LEU A 466 14.35 -6.98 21.09
CA LEU A 466 13.73 -8.22 20.60
C LEU A 466 14.74 -9.06 19.79
N GLN A 467 15.44 -8.42 18.86
CA GLN A 467 16.45 -9.07 18.02
C GLN A 467 17.63 -9.60 18.84
N HIS A 468 18.14 -8.82 19.81
CA HIS A 468 19.20 -9.27 20.72
C HIS A 468 18.74 -10.47 21.56
N ARG A 469 17.54 -10.40 22.15
CA ARG A 469 16.97 -11.49 22.95
C ARG A 469 16.84 -12.79 22.15
N ALA A 470 16.29 -12.70 20.94
CA ALA A 470 16.10 -13.84 20.07
C ALA A 470 17.45 -14.47 19.65
N ARG A 471 18.45 -13.65 19.30
CA ARG A 471 19.81 -14.15 19.00
C ARG A 471 20.44 -14.86 20.19
N TRP A 472 20.40 -14.25 21.38
CA TRP A 472 20.96 -14.84 22.59
C TRP A 472 20.37 -16.23 22.87
N LEU A 473 19.04 -16.36 22.75
CA LEU A 473 18.36 -17.64 22.93
C LEU A 473 18.82 -18.67 21.90
N LEU A 474 18.89 -18.29 20.62
CA LEU A 474 19.33 -19.20 19.56
C LEU A 474 20.77 -19.67 19.78
N THR A 475 21.67 -18.80 20.26
CA THR A 475 23.03 -19.19 20.64
C THR A 475 23.04 -20.17 21.81
N LYS A 476 22.20 -19.97 22.84
CA LYS A 476 22.06 -20.95 23.94
C LYS A 476 21.51 -22.30 23.48
N MET A 477 20.75 -22.32 22.38
CA MET A 477 20.27 -23.52 21.72
C MET A 477 21.29 -24.13 20.73
N GLY A 478 22.53 -23.64 20.68
CA GLY A 478 23.59 -24.19 19.84
C GLY A 478 23.60 -23.69 18.39
N ALA A 479 22.88 -22.60 18.07
CA ALA A 479 22.90 -22.03 16.72
C ALA A 479 24.22 -21.31 16.41
N HIS A 480 24.71 -21.46 15.18
CA HIS A 480 25.89 -20.76 14.68
C HIS A 480 25.52 -19.38 14.13
N ILE A 481 26.29 -18.36 14.48
CA ILE A 481 26.12 -17.00 13.94
C ILE A 481 27.01 -16.82 12.70
N CYS A 482 26.41 -16.39 11.60
CA CYS A 482 27.09 -15.99 10.38
C CYS A 482 26.84 -14.52 10.11
N TYR A 483 27.88 -13.72 9.91
CA TYR A 483 27.73 -12.32 9.53
C TYR A 483 27.59 -12.19 8.02
N THR A 484 26.64 -11.36 7.57
CA THR A 484 26.40 -11.08 6.16
C THR A 484 26.75 -9.63 5.84
N ASP A 485 27.24 -9.39 4.63
CA ASP A 485 27.57 -8.05 4.15
C ASP A 485 26.33 -7.15 4.07
N ASP A 486 26.56 -5.85 4.22
CA ASP A 486 25.56 -4.77 4.27
C ASP A 486 24.81 -4.57 2.93
N VAL A 487 25.25 -5.26 1.88
CA VAL A 487 24.78 -5.08 0.49
C VAL A 487 23.46 -5.81 0.22
N HIS A 488 23.07 -6.77 1.06
CA HIS A 488 21.85 -7.55 0.82
C HIS A 488 20.59 -6.81 1.25
N SER A 489 19.58 -6.84 0.37
CA SER A 489 18.21 -6.40 0.67
C SER A 489 17.57 -7.30 1.72
N ALA A 490 16.51 -6.82 2.38
CA ALA A 490 15.75 -7.63 3.33
C ALA A 490 15.27 -8.96 2.71
N VAL A 491 15.38 -10.04 3.49
CA VAL A 491 14.97 -11.39 3.09
C VAL A 491 13.54 -11.64 3.58
N LEU A 492 12.69 -12.27 2.77
CA LEU A 492 11.33 -12.60 3.20
C LEU A 492 11.31 -13.93 3.94
N CYS A 493 10.58 -13.98 5.05
CA CYS A 493 10.32 -15.22 5.76
C CYS A 493 9.47 -16.18 4.90
N SER A 494 9.86 -17.45 4.84
CA SER A 494 9.13 -18.48 4.11
C SER A 494 7.77 -18.85 4.71
N ILE A 495 7.58 -18.59 6.01
CA ILE A 495 6.36 -18.95 6.76
C ILE A 495 5.35 -17.80 6.75
N CYS A 496 5.75 -16.60 7.17
CA CYS A 496 4.84 -15.45 7.32
C CYS A 496 5.08 -14.30 6.34
N ARG A 497 6.05 -14.42 5.41
CA ARG A 497 6.44 -13.36 4.46
C ARG A 497 6.99 -12.06 5.06
N ARG A 498 7.15 -11.94 6.37
CA ARG A 498 7.78 -10.77 7.02
C ARG A 498 9.18 -10.49 6.45
N ASP A 499 9.48 -9.21 6.26
CA ASP A 499 10.82 -8.72 5.93
C ASP A 499 11.80 -8.92 7.10
N CYS A 500 12.95 -9.50 6.80
CA CYS A 500 14.04 -9.76 7.74
C CYS A 500 15.25 -8.94 7.29
N TYR A 501 15.44 -7.76 7.88
CA TYR A 501 16.53 -6.86 7.51
C TYR A 501 17.76 -7.07 8.40
N ILE A 502 17.54 -7.29 9.70
CA ILE A 502 18.62 -7.38 10.69
C ILE A 502 19.11 -8.82 10.83
N VAL A 503 18.18 -9.77 10.99
CA VAL A 503 18.49 -11.18 11.24
C VAL A 503 17.48 -12.09 10.55
N HIS A 504 17.96 -13.20 10.00
CA HIS A 504 17.13 -14.34 9.61
C HIS A 504 17.82 -15.66 9.97
N MET A 505 17.06 -16.74 10.09
CA MET A 505 17.59 -18.08 10.35
C MET A 505 17.43 -18.98 9.11
N LYS A 506 18.38 -19.89 8.91
CA LYS A 506 18.19 -21.11 8.11
C LYS A 506 18.51 -22.33 8.97
N CYS A 507 17.74 -23.41 8.86
CA CYS A 507 18.17 -24.76 9.24
C CYS A 507 17.81 -25.73 8.14
N ASN A 508 18.57 -26.80 7.98
CA ASN A 508 18.32 -27.91 7.05
C ASN A 508 16.91 -28.55 7.18
N CYS A 509 16.18 -28.33 8.28
CA CYS A 509 14.76 -28.69 8.41
C CYS A 509 13.84 -27.91 7.45
N TYR A 510 14.31 -26.76 6.92
CA TYR A 510 13.53 -25.81 6.15
C TYR A 510 14.32 -25.31 4.94
N ASP A 511 13.69 -25.31 3.76
CA ASP A 511 14.37 -24.96 2.51
C ASP A 511 14.75 -23.48 2.40
N ASP A 512 14.04 -22.60 3.12
CA ASP A 512 14.11 -21.15 2.98
C ASP A 512 14.24 -20.42 4.33
N ALA A 513 14.60 -19.14 4.27
CA ALA A 513 14.85 -18.30 5.45
C ALA A 513 13.59 -18.08 6.32
N ILE A 514 13.78 -18.07 7.63
CA ILE A 514 12.71 -17.89 8.64
C ILE A 514 13.03 -16.69 9.53
N CYS A 515 12.01 -15.88 9.84
CA CYS A 515 12.15 -14.76 10.77
C CYS A 515 12.18 -15.23 12.23
N LEU A 516 12.63 -14.36 13.14
CA LEU A 516 12.78 -14.71 14.55
C LEU A 516 11.47 -14.78 15.36
N TYR A 517 10.32 -14.58 14.70
CA TYR A 517 8.99 -14.60 15.32
C TYR A 517 8.34 -16.00 15.31
N HIS A 518 9.00 -17.00 14.75
CA HIS A 518 8.48 -18.38 14.63
C HIS A 518 9.03 -19.31 15.72
N GLU A 519 8.77 -18.98 16.98
CA GLU A 519 9.35 -19.67 18.14
C GLU A 519 9.16 -21.20 18.11
N ARG A 520 7.98 -21.68 17.73
CA ARG A 520 7.71 -23.12 17.67
C ARG A 520 8.66 -23.79 16.69
N GLU A 521 8.79 -23.26 15.49
CA GLU A 521 9.65 -23.76 14.42
C GLU A 521 11.14 -23.62 14.78
N LEU A 522 11.49 -22.56 15.51
CA LEU A 522 12.84 -22.37 16.06
C LEU A 522 13.17 -23.42 17.13
N ARG A 523 12.19 -23.88 17.93
CA ARG A 523 12.38 -24.85 19.02
C ARG A 523 12.21 -26.31 18.61
N SER A 524 11.27 -26.62 17.72
CA SER A 524 10.81 -27.99 17.44
C SER A 524 11.63 -28.74 16.38
N CYS A 525 12.64 -28.11 15.79
CA CYS A 525 13.43 -28.77 14.77
C CYS A 525 14.43 -29.75 15.40
N SER A 526 14.41 -30.99 14.91
CA SER A 526 15.25 -32.12 15.31
C SER A 526 16.68 -32.06 14.77
N CYS A 527 17.07 -30.95 14.11
CA CYS A 527 18.44 -30.72 13.67
C CYS A 527 19.30 -30.33 14.88
N ASP A 528 20.05 -31.28 15.45
CA ASP A 528 20.79 -31.07 16.71
C ASP A 528 21.78 -29.89 16.65
N TYR A 529 22.31 -29.50 15.47
CA TYR A 529 23.27 -28.37 15.35
C TYR A 529 23.30 -27.68 13.96
N SER A 530 22.28 -27.82 13.10
CA SER A 530 22.33 -27.23 11.75
C SER A 530 21.57 -25.91 11.61
N ARG A 531 21.51 -25.10 12.68
CA ARG A 531 20.87 -23.77 12.66
C ARG A 531 21.94 -22.71 12.43
N ILE A 532 21.79 -21.94 11.36
CA ILE A 532 22.65 -20.80 11.05
C ILE A 532 21.80 -19.54 11.13
N VAL A 533 22.21 -18.62 12.00
CA VAL A 533 21.62 -17.30 12.18
C VAL A 533 22.45 -16.31 11.39
N PHE A 534 21.88 -15.78 10.32
CA PHE A 534 22.50 -14.76 9.50
C PHE A 534 22.22 -13.39 10.10
N VAL A 535 23.28 -12.66 10.43
CA VAL A 535 23.23 -11.38 11.13
C VAL A 535 23.93 -10.32 10.29
N ARG A 536 23.32 -9.15 10.15
CA ARG A 536 23.93 -8.03 9.45
C ARG A 536 25.27 -7.61 10.09
N SER A 537 26.28 -7.31 9.27
CA SER A 537 27.64 -6.99 9.73
C SER A 537 27.71 -5.77 10.68
N ASN A 538 26.86 -4.76 10.50
CA ASN A 538 26.80 -3.57 11.34
C ASN A 538 25.93 -3.73 12.61
N ILE A 539 25.61 -4.96 13.03
CA ILE A 539 24.75 -5.20 14.20
C ILE A 539 25.26 -4.56 15.49
N LEU A 540 26.58 -4.57 15.72
CA LEU A 540 27.18 -3.98 16.92
C LEU A 540 27.02 -2.46 16.94
N GLU A 541 27.01 -1.81 15.78
CA GLU A 541 26.74 -0.38 15.64
C GLU A 541 25.27 -0.08 15.98
N LEU A 542 24.34 -0.89 15.45
CA LEU A 542 22.90 -0.79 15.74
C LEU A 542 22.62 -1.00 17.24
N GLU A 543 23.26 -1.97 17.89
CA GLU A 543 23.14 -2.20 19.33
C GLU A 543 23.73 -1.06 20.16
N SER A 544 24.90 -0.55 19.77
CA SER A 544 25.53 0.61 20.43
C SER A 544 24.65 1.84 20.32
N LEU A 545 24.02 2.05 19.17
CA LEU A 545 23.04 3.11 18.97
C LEU A 545 21.80 2.92 19.86
N SER A 546 21.28 1.69 19.95
CA SER A 546 20.14 1.38 20.81
C SER A 546 20.45 1.69 22.28
N LYS A 547 21.63 1.27 22.78
CA LYS A 547 22.11 1.60 24.12
C LYS A 547 22.17 3.11 24.35
N LYS A 548 22.63 3.88 23.35
CA LYS A 548 22.66 5.35 23.43
C LYS A 548 21.25 5.95 23.56
N PHE A 549 20.29 5.46 22.77
CA PHE A 549 18.90 5.94 22.86
C PHE A 549 18.21 5.55 24.16
N GLU A 550 18.56 4.41 24.77
CA GLU A 550 18.03 4.01 26.08
C GLU A 550 18.43 4.96 27.22
N LEU A 551 19.56 5.67 27.08
CA LEU A 551 20.01 6.66 28.06
C LEU A 551 19.28 8.00 27.94
N GLU A 552 18.49 8.20 26.89
CA GLU A 552 17.70 9.43 26.73
C GLU A 552 16.40 9.38 27.54
N ASP A 553 16.03 10.54 28.09
CA ASP A 553 14.94 10.69 29.06
C ASP A 553 13.59 10.14 28.54
N GLY A 554 13.05 9.16 29.28
CA GLY A 554 11.73 8.61 29.03
C GLY A 554 11.63 7.56 27.92
N ILE A 555 12.71 7.28 27.17
CA ILE A 555 12.69 6.29 26.06
C ILE A 555 12.54 4.88 26.62
N LEU A 556 13.35 4.53 27.61
CA LEU A 556 13.37 3.19 28.18
C LEU A 556 12.07 2.88 28.94
N GLU A 557 11.54 3.84 29.69
CA GLU A 557 10.27 3.71 30.41
C GLU A 557 9.11 3.44 29.45
N GLU A 558 9.09 4.15 28.31
CA GLU A 558 8.06 3.95 27.28
C GLU A 558 8.19 2.57 26.61
N VAL A 559 9.40 2.10 26.32
CA VAL A 559 9.62 0.74 25.80
C VAL A 559 9.12 -0.32 26.78
N GLN A 560 9.38 -0.16 28.08
CA GLN A 560 8.91 -1.07 29.12
C GLN A 560 7.38 -1.02 29.29
N LYS A 561 6.79 0.17 29.20
CA LYS A 561 5.33 0.35 29.23
C LYS A 561 4.65 -0.32 28.03
N GLN A 562 5.19 -0.16 26.82
CA GLN A 562 4.64 -0.80 25.63
C GLN A 562 4.79 -2.34 25.67
N ALA A 563 5.84 -2.86 26.31
CA ALA A 563 6.00 -4.29 26.51
C ALA A 563 4.96 -4.87 27.51
N SER A 564 4.61 -4.11 28.55
CA SER A 564 3.64 -4.55 29.58
C SER A 564 2.18 -4.35 29.17
N GLN A 565 1.88 -3.40 28.28
CA GLN A 565 0.51 -3.10 27.85
C GLN A 565 -0.03 -4.00 26.74
N GLY A 566 0.79 -4.91 26.19
CA GLY A 566 0.37 -5.95 25.24
C GLY A 566 -0.74 -5.49 24.29
N ASN A 567 -0.43 -4.57 23.37
CA ASN A 567 -1.44 -4.02 22.43
C ASN A 567 -2.19 -5.18 21.76
N GLY A 568 -3.46 -5.34 22.13
CA GLY A 568 -4.23 -6.56 21.96
C GLY A 568 -4.70 -6.87 20.54
N SER A 569 -3.79 -7.09 19.59
CA SER A 569 -4.18 -7.75 18.33
C SER A 569 -3.07 -8.53 17.62
N CYS A 570 -1.91 -8.77 18.24
CA CYS A 570 -0.96 -9.76 17.70
C CYS A 570 -0.16 -10.38 18.84
N GLN A 571 0.09 -11.68 18.73
CA GLN A 571 0.74 -12.59 19.68
C GLN A 571 2.21 -12.24 20.00
N GLN A 572 2.57 -10.97 20.14
CA GLN A 572 3.88 -10.54 20.62
C GLN A 572 4.02 -10.67 22.14
N ALA A 573 2.91 -10.78 22.88
CA ALA A 573 2.93 -10.93 24.34
C ALA A 573 3.54 -12.27 24.82
N SER A 574 3.69 -13.27 23.95
CA SER A 574 4.15 -14.60 24.35
C SER A 574 5.49 -15.05 23.77
N LEU A 575 6.13 -14.25 22.90
CA LEU A 575 7.23 -14.77 22.08
C LEU A 575 8.47 -15.16 22.88
N PHE A 576 8.63 -14.66 24.12
CA PHE A 576 9.67 -15.11 25.05
C PHE A 576 9.23 -14.83 26.51
N ASP A 577 8.19 -15.50 27.00
CA ASP A 577 7.89 -15.50 28.44
C ASP A 577 8.89 -16.43 29.16
N PHE A 578 10.00 -15.86 29.62
CA PHE A 578 10.96 -16.50 30.51
C PHE A 578 11.11 -15.61 31.73
N THR A 579 11.03 -16.23 32.91
CA THR A 579 11.31 -15.60 34.20
C THR A 579 12.74 -15.08 34.24
N GLU A 580 13.01 -14.03 35.04
CA GLU A 580 14.31 -13.39 35.27
C GLU A 580 15.48 -14.33 35.69
N ASN A 581 15.24 -15.64 35.79
CA ASN A 581 16.16 -16.65 36.30
C ASN A 581 17.16 -17.25 35.28
N ASP A 582 17.09 -16.89 33.99
CA ASP A 582 17.96 -17.49 32.94
C ASP A 582 19.27 -16.70 32.65
N GLY A 583 19.53 -15.62 33.40
CA GLY A 583 20.76 -14.83 33.28
C GLY A 583 20.86 -13.89 32.06
N TYR A 584 19.76 -13.72 31.31
CA TYR A 584 19.68 -12.76 30.21
C TYR A 584 19.57 -11.32 30.73
N TYR A 585 20.37 -10.43 30.16
CA TYR A 585 20.15 -8.98 30.22
C TYR A 585 20.34 -8.36 28.81
N PRO A 586 19.64 -7.26 28.49
CA PRO A 586 19.77 -6.61 27.18
C PRO A 586 21.23 -6.32 26.83
N TYR A 587 21.64 -6.75 25.64
CA TYR A 587 23.00 -6.59 25.10
C TYR A 587 24.14 -7.23 25.91
N CYS A 588 23.85 -8.32 26.63
CA CYS A 588 24.87 -9.17 27.23
C CYS A 588 25.78 -9.82 26.18
N GLU A 589 27.02 -10.13 26.58
CA GLU A 589 27.95 -10.84 25.71
C GLU A 589 27.39 -12.22 25.33
N MET A 590 27.37 -12.51 24.03
CA MET A 590 27.03 -13.82 23.50
C MET A 590 28.35 -14.57 23.25
N GLU A 591 28.50 -15.76 23.82
CA GLU A 591 29.63 -16.65 23.52
C GLU A 591 29.57 -17.03 22.05
N THR A 592 30.33 -16.33 21.22
CA THR A 592 30.52 -16.71 19.83
C THR A 592 31.45 -17.91 19.83
N VAL A 593 30.97 -19.06 19.35
CA VAL A 593 31.85 -20.21 19.10
C VAL A 593 32.74 -19.83 17.91
N ALA A 594 33.83 -19.13 18.18
CA ALA A 594 34.90 -18.89 17.24
C ALA A 594 35.63 -20.22 17.03
N THR A 595 35.25 -20.97 16.00
CA THR A 595 36.08 -22.08 15.54
C THR A 595 37.37 -21.50 14.98
N ALA A 596 38.47 -21.65 15.72
CA ALA A 596 39.82 -21.50 15.20
C ALA A 596 39.96 -22.38 13.95
N GLY A 597 40.03 -21.73 12.77
CA GLY A 597 39.87 -22.37 11.45
C GLY A 597 38.87 -21.67 10.51
N ALA A 598 38.42 -20.47 10.87
CA ALA A 598 37.35 -19.72 10.20
C ALA A 598 37.59 -19.33 8.72
N ASP A 599 38.83 -19.34 8.22
CA ASP A 599 39.10 -18.95 6.83
C ASP A 599 38.70 -20.02 5.81
N ASN A 600 38.56 -21.30 6.21
CA ASN A 600 38.30 -22.38 5.24
C ASN A 600 36.92 -23.05 5.40
N ILE A 601 36.27 -22.99 6.57
CA ILE A 601 34.96 -23.64 6.81
C ILE A 601 33.80 -22.66 6.58
N SER A 602 33.94 -21.40 7.02
CA SER A 602 32.95 -20.35 6.76
C SER A 602 32.85 -20.09 5.25
N GLN A 603 33.99 -19.99 4.56
CA GLN A 603 34.02 -19.96 3.10
C GLN A 603 33.50 -21.26 2.47
N ARG A 604 33.89 -22.47 2.89
CA ARG A 604 33.38 -23.71 2.25
C ARG A 604 31.89 -23.99 2.46
N MET A 605 31.30 -23.62 3.60
CA MET A 605 29.85 -23.74 3.81
C MET A 605 29.10 -22.66 3.02
N CYS A 606 29.52 -21.40 3.07
CA CYS A 606 28.92 -20.34 2.25
C CYS A 606 29.09 -20.62 0.73
N ILE A 607 30.27 -21.07 0.29
CA ILE A 607 30.58 -21.41 -1.12
C ILE A 607 29.84 -22.69 -1.58
N LYS A 608 29.62 -23.69 -0.71
CA LYS A 608 28.79 -24.85 -1.09
C LYS A 608 27.32 -24.45 -1.31
N TYR A 609 26.80 -23.53 -0.49
CA TYR A 609 25.44 -23.00 -0.69
C TYR A 609 25.34 -22.05 -1.90
N ASP A 610 26.43 -21.35 -2.27
CA ASP A 610 26.48 -20.48 -3.47
C ASP A 610 26.64 -21.27 -4.79
N LEU A 611 27.29 -22.43 -4.76
CA LEU A 611 27.51 -23.26 -5.96
C LEU A 611 26.28 -24.07 -6.39
N GLU A 612 25.33 -24.34 -5.49
CA GLU A 612 24.08 -25.04 -5.84
C GLU A 612 22.99 -24.10 -6.40
N LYS A 613 23.23 -22.79 -6.45
CA LYS A 613 22.32 -21.80 -7.06
C LYS A 613 23.06 -20.75 -7.88
N ARG A 614 23.82 -21.17 -8.90
CA ARG A 614 23.96 -20.31 -10.09
C ARG A 614 22.72 -20.52 -10.97
N PRO A 615 22.01 -19.45 -11.38
CA PRO A 615 21.11 -19.59 -12.52
C PRO A 615 21.95 -19.91 -13.77
N PRO A 616 21.48 -20.74 -14.71
CA PRO A 616 22.19 -20.93 -15.96
C PRO A 616 22.24 -19.59 -16.70
N LEU A 617 23.43 -19.00 -16.78
CA LEU A 617 23.74 -17.95 -17.76
C LEU A 617 23.99 -18.64 -19.11
N ALA A 618 23.44 -18.00 -20.15
CA ALA A 618 23.55 -18.25 -21.59
C ALA A 618 22.53 -19.25 -22.19
N PHE A 619 21.53 -18.70 -22.88
CA PHE A 619 21.45 -18.82 -24.35
C PHE A 619 20.90 -17.50 -24.93
N LEU A 620 21.82 -16.58 -25.22
CA LEU A 620 21.70 -15.63 -26.33
C LEU A 620 22.84 -16.00 -27.26
N GLU A 621 22.49 -16.55 -28.42
CA GLU A 621 23.21 -16.57 -29.71
C GLU A 621 22.85 -17.85 -30.46
N GLN A 622 21.98 -17.72 -31.45
CA GLN A 622 22.11 -18.29 -32.80
C GLN A 622 20.82 -18.01 -33.57
N ASP A 623 20.87 -17.05 -34.48
CA ASP A 623 20.11 -17.08 -35.73
C ASP A 623 20.76 -16.10 -36.72
N GLU A 624 21.84 -16.56 -37.38
CA GLU A 624 22.19 -16.19 -38.74
C GLU A 624 22.87 -17.40 -39.42
N HIS A 625 22.12 -18.12 -40.27
CA HIS A 625 22.43 -18.27 -41.71
C HIS A 625 21.59 -19.36 -42.39
N ASP A 626 20.80 -18.95 -43.38
CA ASP A 626 20.72 -19.48 -44.75
C ASP A 626 19.68 -18.61 -45.49
N SER A 627 19.96 -17.88 -46.56
CA SER A 627 20.62 -18.31 -47.78
C SER A 627 20.93 -17.13 -48.71
N PHE A 628 21.98 -17.36 -49.50
CA PHE A 628 22.60 -16.60 -50.58
C PHE A 628 21.67 -15.90 -51.60
N HIS A 629 22.03 -14.67 -51.98
CA HIS A 629 22.35 -14.34 -53.38
C HIS A 629 23.23 -13.07 -53.51
N ASN A 630 24.48 -13.30 -53.96
CA ASN A 630 25.38 -12.52 -54.84
C ASN A 630 25.17 -11.00 -54.97
N ASP A 631 26.12 -10.20 -54.50
CA ASP A 631 27.32 -9.70 -55.23
C ASP A 631 26.99 -8.56 -56.21
N ASP A 632 27.47 -7.34 -55.88
CA ASP A 632 28.41 -6.63 -56.75
C ASP A 632 29.11 -5.45 -56.02
N TYR A 633 30.44 -5.58 -55.96
CA TYR A 633 31.53 -4.59 -56.10
C TYR A 633 31.13 -3.18 -56.64
N ALA A 634 31.78 -2.05 -56.37
CA ALA A 634 33.09 -1.71 -55.80
C ALA A 634 33.14 -0.21 -55.45
N ASP A 635 33.92 0.10 -54.42
CA ASP A 635 35.05 1.06 -54.37
C ASP A 635 35.04 2.32 -55.28
N SER A 636 35.20 3.50 -54.67
CA SER A 636 36.20 4.51 -55.08
C SER A 636 36.08 5.85 -54.32
N SER A 637 37.08 6.10 -53.47
CA SER A 637 37.98 7.26 -53.49
C SER A 637 37.47 8.71 -53.35
N ARG A 638 37.88 9.31 -52.23
CA ARG A 638 38.54 10.62 -52.01
C ARG A 638 38.71 11.64 -53.17
N GLN A 639 38.57 12.91 -52.75
CA GLN A 639 39.13 14.17 -53.31
C GLN A 639 38.47 14.62 -54.64
N GLU A 640 38.17 15.89 -54.92
CA GLU A 640 38.56 17.19 -54.39
C GLU A 640 37.67 18.27 -55.05
N LEU A 641 37.66 19.48 -54.47
CA LEU A 641 37.53 20.78 -55.16
C LEU A 641 36.19 21.23 -55.81
N GLN A 642 35.70 22.31 -55.19
CA GLN A 642 35.30 23.60 -55.81
C GLN A 642 33.99 23.77 -56.59
N HIS A 643 33.39 24.90 -56.20
CA HIS A 643 32.62 25.86 -57.00
C HIS A 643 31.12 25.66 -57.21
N SER A 644 30.38 26.46 -56.43
CA SER A 644 29.41 27.49 -56.85
C SER A 644 28.41 27.19 -57.96
N ASP A 645 27.18 27.54 -57.60
CA ASP A 645 26.15 28.24 -58.37
C ASP A 645 24.88 27.47 -58.75
N ARG A 646 23.81 27.95 -58.08
CA ARG A 646 22.53 28.40 -58.62
C ARG A 646 21.55 27.42 -59.28
N ALA A 647 20.33 27.59 -58.77
CA ALA A 647 19.02 27.51 -59.43
C ALA A 647 18.57 26.08 -59.76
N SER A 648 17.54 25.55 -59.12
CA SER A 648 16.15 26.04 -59.16
C SER A 648 15.31 25.33 -58.10
#